data_AF-A0A4P0Y4U0-F1
#
_entry.id   AF-A0A4P0Y4U0-F1
#
_cell.length_a   1.000
_cell.length_b   1.000
_cell.length_c   1.000
_cell.angle_alpha   90.00
_cell.angle_beta   90.00
_cell.angle_gamma   90.00
#
_symmetry.space_group_name_H-M   'P 1'
#
loop_
_entity.id
_entity.type
_entity.pdbx_description
1 polymer ?
#
loop_
_entity_poly.entity_id
_entity_poly.type
_entity_poly.pdbx_seq_one_letter_code
_entity_poly.pdbx_strand_id
1 'polypeptide(L)'
;MRWSRCLCCCWPTCSFYLYESGRISSEIELLEIPNVLFTEDYASLGTFFLLFVQLVPAFCLVTILLLVNRVRMPAGLKTFLARILFQLKTWGMAEIFLAGVLVSFVKLMAYGDIGIGLSFVPWCMFCLLQLRTFQCVDRRWLWDDIAPMPAITQPLKVGVTGIRQGLRSCACCTAVLPVDQTVCPRCNSKGTARRKNSLQWTLALLVTSFILYLPANIMPIMITDLLGDKMPSTIMAGVILLWSEGSYPVALVIFIASIMVPTLKMIAIAWLCWNANGNGARDSERMHLIYEVVEFVGRWSMIDVFVIAVLSALVRMGGLMNIYPAIGAVMFALVVVMTMFSAMTFDPRLLWDREPDSSHEEIQQHGNKSGEAKVQKVKNWSPVWIFPIVTALIGAWILFYHYSHQGPEVTLITTNAEGIEGGKTRIKSRSVDVGVVESATLTDDLTHVEVKARLNSGMQKLLHNDSVFWVVKPQVGREGISGLGTLLSGAYIELQPGTKGSVPAQYPLLDSPPLASPDAKGIRILLESSKAGQLSPGDPVLFRGYRVGSVETSTFDTQKRRITYQLFINAPNDRLVTTNVRFWKDSGIAVDLTSAGMRVEMGSLSTLFGGGVSFDIPEGLDLGEPVANKTEYHLFDDQKSIQDSVFTEHIDYVMFFKDSVRGLQPGAPVEFRGIRLGTVGKVPFFIPGLKQRLNDDYRIPVEVRVEPQRLINQLGGDPNIRAHIDDLINRGLRGSLKTGNLVTGALYIDLDFYPKAPPRGKIQEFNGYPIIPTISGGLAQIQQRLMDALDKINNLPINPLLEQATSTLAQSEKTMQHVQTTLDNLNKITSSQSMQQLPADMQTTLRELNRSMQGFQPGSAAYNKMVADMQRLDQVLRELQPVLKTLNDKSNALVFEAKDKKDPQPKGAK
;
A
#
# COMPACT_ATOMS: atom_id res chain seq x y z
N MET A 1 51.54 -31.37 26.88
CA MET A 1 52.69 -30.46 26.70
C MET A 1 52.88 -29.92 25.27
N ARG A 2 52.78 -30.72 24.18
CA ARG A 2 52.92 -30.19 22.80
C ARG A 2 51.81 -29.23 22.33
N TRP A 3 50.61 -29.35 22.88
CA TRP A 3 49.42 -28.61 22.44
C TRP A 3 49.41 -27.11 22.79
N SER A 4 50.01 -26.69 23.91
CA SER A 4 50.02 -25.28 24.33
C SER A 4 50.81 -24.36 23.39
N ARG A 5 51.79 -24.90 22.65
CA ARG A 5 52.52 -24.16 21.61
C ARG A 5 51.73 -23.99 20.31
N CYS A 6 50.82 -24.91 19.98
CA CYS A 6 49.97 -24.78 18.79
C CYS A 6 48.87 -23.71 18.96
N LEU A 7 48.41 -23.45 20.19
CA LEU A 7 47.32 -22.48 20.45
C LEU A 7 47.67 -21.03 20.07
N CYS A 8 48.94 -20.60 20.16
CA CYS A 8 49.33 -19.25 19.74
C CYS A 8 49.24 -19.04 18.22
N CYS A 9 49.35 -20.11 17.42
CA CYS A 9 49.24 -20.03 15.96
C CYS A 9 47.78 -20.05 15.45
N CYS A 10 46.81 -20.41 16.30
CA CYS A 10 45.41 -20.56 15.91
C CYS A 10 44.54 -19.33 16.25
N TRP A 11 45.13 -18.22 16.69
CA TRP A 11 44.38 -16.99 16.93
C TRP A 11 43.93 -16.40 15.58
N PRO A 12 42.62 -16.34 15.29
CA PRO A 12 42.16 -15.89 14.00
C PRO A 12 42.43 -14.39 13.84
N THR A 13 43.20 -14.05 12.81
CA THR A 13 43.46 -12.67 12.35
C THR A 13 42.93 -12.45 10.93
N CYS A 14 42.14 -13.39 10.38
CA CYS A 14 41.55 -13.34 9.04
C CYS A 14 40.01 -13.35 9.09
N SER A 15 39.37 -13.07 7.96
CA SER A 15 37.90 -13.01 7.76
C SER A 15 37.15 -14.20 8.36
N PHE A 16 36.16 -13.90 9.21
CA PHE A 16 35.39 -14.86 10.01
C PHE A 16 34.08 -15.29 9.34
N TYR A 17 33.45 -14.36 8.63
CA TYR A 17 32.25 -14.60 7.82
C TYR A 17 32.42 -14.04 6.42
N LEU A 18 31.74 -14.66 5.47
CA LEU A 18 31.54 -14.13 4.13
C LEU A 18 30.03 -14.12 3.88
N TYR A 19 29.40 -12.97 4.11
CA TYR A 19 27.98 -12.79 3.79
C TYR A 19 27.88 -12.27 2.36
N GLU A 20 27.13 -12.96 1.51
CA GLU A 20 26.99 -12.60 0.10
C GLU A 20 25.50 -12.55 -0.25
N SER A 21 24.96 -11.33 -0.37
CA SER A 21 23.57 -11.10 -0.79
C SER A 21 23.56 -10.16 -1.99
N GLY A 22 23.23 -10.72 -3.16
CA GLY A 22 23.25 -9.97 -4.42
C GLY A 22 24.68 -9.66 -4.91
N ARG A 23 25.04 -8.36 -4.97
CA ARG A 23 26.37 -7.85 -5.41
C ARG A 23 27.26 -7.37 -4.26
N ILE A 24 26.76 -7.45 -3.01
CA ILE A 24 27.46 -6.95 -1.83
C ILE A 24 27.96 -8.17 -1.05
N SER A 25 29.28 -8.35 -1.04
CA SER A 25 29.95 -9.24 -0.11
C SER A 25 30.44 -8.43 1.08
N SER A 26 29.99 -8.77 2.29
CA SER A 26 30.55 -8.23 3.52
C SER A 26 31.31 -9.34 4.24
N GLU A 27 32.62 -9.14 4.35
CA GLU A 27 33.47 -9.94 5.22
C GLU A 27 33.61 -9.26 6.56
N ILE A 28 33.49 -10.02 7.64
CA ILE A 28 33.65 -9.48 9.00
C ILE A 28 34.69 -10.29 9.74
N GLU A 29 35.65 -9.59 10.35
CA GLU A 29 36.66 -10.15 11.22
C GLU A 29 36.18 -10.20 12.68
N LEU A 30 36.71 -11.14 13.47
CA LEU A 30 36.37 -11.27 14.90
C LEU A 30 36.62 -9.98 15.70
N LEU A 31 37.66 -9.24 15.34
CA LEU A 31 38.05 -7.97 15.95
C LEU A 31 37.16 -6.78 15.51
N GLU A 32 36.44 -6.92 14.41
CA GLU A 32 35.60 -5.87 13.85
C GLU A 32 34.22 -5.84 14.54
N ILE A 33 33.72 -6.98 15.01
CA ILE A 33 32.45 -7.08 15.77
C ILE A 33 32.36 -6.05 16.92
N PRO A 34 33.32 -5.96 17.87
CA PRO A 34 33.26 -4.95 18.91
C PRO A 34 33.41 -3.53 18.38
N ASN A 35 34.18 -3.31 17.30
CA ASN A 35 34.33 -1.99 16.68
C ASN A 35 32.99 -1.48 16.14
N VAL A 36 32.24 -2.33 15.43
CA VAL A 36 30.89 -2.01 14.95
C VAL A 36 29.96 -1.64 16.11
N LEU A 37 30.00 -2.39 17.21
CA LEU A 37 29.20 -2.10 18.40
C LEU A 37 29.59 -0.78 19.08
N PHE A 38 30.86 -0.39 19.05
CA PHE A 38 31.31 0.90 19.58
C PHE A 38 30.90 2.08 18.70
N THR A 39 30.92 1.91 17.37
CA THR A 39 30.53 2.98 16.43
C THR A 39 29.04 3.30 16.47
N GLU A 40 28.22 2.36 16.94
CA GLU A 40 26.75 2.44 16.92
C GLU A 40 26.16 2.75 18.31
N ASP A 41 26.90 3.41 19.21
CA ASP A 41 26.46 3.76 20.57
C ASP A 41 26.16 2.58 21.53
N TYR A 42 26.47 1.34 21.15
CA TYR A 42 26.30 0.14 21.99
C TYR A 42 27.60 -0.29 22.68
N ALA A 43 28.32 0.68 23.22
CA ALA A 43 29.63 0.47 23.84
C ALA A 43 29.63 -0.56 24.98
N SER A 44 28.53 -0.68 25.72
CA SER A 44 28.40 -1.68 26.77
C SER A 44 28.51 -3.10 26.21
N LEU A 45 27.75 -3.43 25.16
CA LEU A 45 27.74 -4.76 24.54
C LEU A 45 29.10 -5.09 23.92
N GLY A 46 29.71 -4.12 23.22
CA GLY A 46 31.06 -4.26 22.66
C GLY A 46 32.12 -4.53 23.72
N THR A 47 32.03 -3.86 24.88
CA THR A 47 32.92 -4.09 26.02
C THR A 47 32.74 -5.49 26.60
N PHE A 48 31.48 -5.94 26.77
CA PHE A 48 31.18 -7.30 27.24
C PHE A 48 31.78 -8.36 26.31
N PHE A 49 31.63 -8.18 25.00
CA PHE A 49 32.18 -9.06 23.99
C PHE A 49 33.70 -9.15 24.09
N LEU A 50 34.38 -8.00 24.03
CA LEU A 50 35.84 -7.91 24.07
C LEU A 50 36.40 -8.51 25.37
N LEU A 51 35.75 -8.27 26.51
CA LEU A 51 36.18 -8.79 27.80
C LEU A 51 36.08 -10.33 27.88
N PHE A 52 34.91 -10.91 27.59
CA PHE A 52 34.63 -12.32 27.90
C PHE A 52 34.92 -13.31 26.76
N VAL A 53 34.85 -12.86 25.52
CA VAL A 53 35.14 -13.70 24.34
C VAL A 53 36.63 -13.63 23.99
N GLN A 54 37.28 -12.49 24.25
CA GLN A 54 38.65 -12.24 23.80
C GLN A 54 39.67 -12.14 24.94
N LEU A 55 39.59 -11.12 25.79
CA LEU A 55 40.61 -10.83 26.80
C LEU A 55 40.71 -11.93 27.87
N VAL A 56 39.59 -12.41 28.40
CA VAL A 56 39.58 -13.42 29.46
C VAL A 56 40.16 -14.76 28.97
N PRO A 57 39.71 -15.33 27.83
CA PRO A 57 40.33 -16.51 27.23
C PRO A 57 41.83 -16.34 26.95
N ALA A 58 42.23 -15.22 26.33
CA ALA A 58 43.63 -14.92 26.04
C ALA A 58 44.47 -14.89 27.32
N PHE A 59 44.02 -14.15 28.34
CA PHE A 59 44.69 -14.06 29.62
C PHE A 59 44.83 -15.42 30.31
N CYS A 60 43.76 -16.23 30.31
CA CYS A 60 43.78 -17.57 30.90
C CYS A 60 44.80 -18.47 30.19
N LEU A 61 44.84 -18.44 28.86
CA LEU A 61 45.77 -19.25 28.06
C LEU A 61 47.22 -18.82 28.25
N VAL A 62 47.51 -17.52 28.19
CA VAL A 62 48.85 -16.98 28.45
C VAL A 62 49.30 -17.35 29.85
N THR A 63 48.43 -17.22 30.85
CA THR A 63 48.73 -17.59 32.23
C THR A 63 49.03 -19.08 32.40
N ILE A 64 48.22 -19.95 31.79
CA ILE A 64 48.48 -21.40 31.78
C ILE A 64 49.82 -21.71 31.12
N LEU A 65 50.13 -21.08 29.99
CA LEU A 65 51.39 -21.29 29.27
C LEU A 65 52.60 -20.89 30.12
N LEU A 66 52.53 -19.73 30.78
CA LEU A 66 53.58 -19.23 31.67
C LEU A 66 53.80 -20.15 32.89
N LEU A 67 52.73 -20.63 33.52
CA LEU A 67 52.80 -21.49 34.71
C LEU A 67 53.25 -22.91 34.36
N VAL A 68 52.68 -23.53 33.32
CA VAL A 68 52.99 -24.92 32.93
C VAL A 68 54.37 -25.06 32.30
N ASN A 69 54.85 -24.04 31.55
CA ASN A 69 56.19 -24.06 30.94
C ASN A 69 57.31 -23.65 31.92
N ARG A 70 56.99 -23.52 33.22
CA ARG A 70 57.94 -23.22 34.31
C ARG A 70 58.86 -22.02 34.02
N VAL A 71 58.31 -20.97 33.43
CA VAL A 71 59.06 -19.72 33.18
C VAL A 71 59.56 -19.15 34.52
N ARG A 72 60.80 -18.65 34.57
CA ARG A 72 61.38 -18.04 35.77
C ARG A 72 60.60 -16.76 36.12
N MET A 73 59.82 -16.80 37.19
CA MET A 73 59.00 -15.70 37.71
C MET A 73 59.05 -15.69 39.25
N PRO A 74 58.92 -14.53 39.91
CA PRO A 74 58.87 -14.45 41.36
C PRO A 74 57.64 -15.19 41.93
N ALA A 75 57.78 -15.81 43.11
CA ALA A 75 56.76 -16.65 43.71
C ALA A 75 55.42 -15.91 43.91
N GLY A 76 55.46 -14.65 44.35
CA GLY A 76 54.26 -13.82 44.50
C GLY A 76 53.47 -13.64 43.20
N LEU A 77 54.16 -13.48 42.06
CA LEU A 77 53.51 -13.37 40.74
C LEU A 77 52.88 -14.69 40.31
N LYS A 78 53.54 -15.84 40.54
CA LYS A 78 52.95 -17.16 40.27
C LYS A 78 51.67 -17.40 41.07
N THR A 79 51.70 -17.09 42.37
CA THR A 79 50.54 -17.20 43.26
C THR A 79 49.39 -16.28 42.83
N PHE A 80 49.71 -15.04 42.43
CA PHE A 80 48.73 -14.08 41.94
C PHE A 80 48.09 -14.54 40.62
N LEU A 81 48.91 -14.92 39.63
CA LEU A 81 48.46 -15.43 38.34
C LEU A 81 47.59 -16.68 38.50
N ALA A 82 48.00 -17.64 39.33
CA ALA A 82 47.22 -18.85 39.58
C ALA A 82 45.89 -18.56 40.28
N ARG A 83 45.85 -17.59 41.21
CA ARG A 83 44.59 -17.17 41.86
C ARG A 83 43.61 -16.58 40.84
N ILE A 84 44.08 -15.65 40.00
CA ILE A 84 43.24 -15.00 39.00
C ILE A 84 42.80 -16.00 37.93
N LEU A 85 43.69 -16.89 37.49
CA LEU A 85 43.38 -17.91 36.49
C LEU A 85 42.12 -18.71 36.88
N PHE A 86 42.06 -19.25 38.09
CA PHE A 86 40.90 -20.05 38.51
C PHE A 86 39.64 -19.23 38.78
N GLN A 87 39.75 -17.91 39.00
CA GLN A 87 38.60 -17.01 39.08
C GLN A 87 38.06 -16.64 37.69
N LEU A 88 38.95 -16.39 36.72
CA LEU A 88 38.58 -15.98 35.36
C LEU A 88 38.24 -17.16 34.44
N LYS A 89 38.73 -18.37 34.72
CA LYS A 89 38.45 -19.58 33.93
C LYS A 89 36.95 -19.80 33.69
N THR A 90 36.10 -19.50 34.68
CA THR A 90 34.64 -19.65 34.56
C THR A 90 33.97 -18.58 33.70
N TRP A 91 34.68 -17.50 33.35
CA TRP A 91 34.19 -16.37 32.57
C TRP A 91 34.68 -16.37 31.11
N GLY A 92 35.55 -17.31 30.73
CA GLY A 92 35.91 -17.48 29.32
C GLY A 92 34.74 -18.06 28.54
N MET A 93 34.20 -17.31 27.57
CA MET A 93 32.99 -17.67 26.83
C MET A 93 33.25 -17.91 25.33
N ALA A 94 34.48 -18.24 24.94
CA ALA A 94 34.86 -18.39 23.53
C ALA A 94 34.05 -19.50 22.82
N GLU A 95 33.83 -20.62 23.50
CA GLU A 95 33.02 -21.74 23.01
C GLU A 95 31.53 -21.40 22.91
N ILE A 96 31.05 -20.50 23.76
CA ILE A 96 29.65 -20.06 23.79
C ILE A 96 29.39 -19.07 22.67
N PHE A 97 30.36 -18.19 22.41
CA PHE A 97 30.37 -17.36 21.23
C PHE A 97 30.32 -18.20 19.94
N LEU A 98 31.10 -19.30 19.84
CA LEU A 98 31.01 -20.21 18.70
C LEU A 98 29.59 -20.80 18.52
N ALA A 99 28.92 -21.17 19.62
CA ALA A 99 27.52 -21.60 19.56
C ALA A 99 26.58 -20.47 19.10
N GLY A 100 26.77 -19.25 19.60
CA GLY A 100 26.00 -18.07 19.17
C GLY A 100 26.20 -17.73 17.69
N VAL A 101 27.42 -17.90 17.16
CA VAL A 101 27.76 -17.79 15.73
C VAL A 101 26.95 -18.80 14.91
N LEU A 102 26.91 -20.07 15.32
CA LEU A 102 26.11 -21.11 14.65
C LEU A 102 24.60 -20.81 14.69
N VAL A 103 24.08 -20.34 15.82
CA VAL A 103 22.66 -19.94 15.93
C VAL A 103 22.37 -18.72 15.04
N SER A 104 23.28 -17.74 14.99
CA SER A 104 23.16 -16.57 14.11
C SER A 104 23.16 -16.97 12.64
N PHE A 105 24.00 -17.93 12.25
CA PHE A 105 24.01 -18.50 10.90
C PHE A 105 22.64 -19.09 10.54
N VAL A 106 22.06 -19.93 11.42
CA VAL A 106 20.73 -20.49 11.21
C VAL A 106 19.66 -19.40 11.10
N LYS A 107 19.73 -18.38 11.95
CA LYS A 107 18.80 -17.23 11.92
C LYS A 107 18.94 -16.42 10.63
N LEU A 108 20.15 -16.29 10.11
CA LEU A 108 20.44 -15.50 8.91
C LEU A 108 20.14 -16.23 7.61
N MET A 109 20.17 -17.57 7.59
CA MET A 109 19.81 -18.35 6.39
C MET A 109 18.37 -18.07 5.92
N ALA A 110 17.50 -17.57 6.80
CA ALA A 110 16.16 -17.10 6.42
C ALA A 110 16.20 -15.81 5.57
N TYR A 111 17.26 -15.00 5.68
CA TYR A 111 17.39 -13.70 5.03
C TYR A 111 18.34 -13.70 3.80
N GLY A 112 19.14 -14.76 3.58
CA GLY A 112 20.03 -14.85 2.41
C GLY A 112 21.01 -16.03 2.45
N ASP A 113 21.79 -16.18 1.37
CA ASP A 113 22.87 -17.16 1.27
C ASP A 113 24.10 -16.69 2.07
N ILE A 114 24.67 -17.58 2.88
CA ILE A 114 25.76 -17.24 3.80
C ILE A 114 26.89 -18.25 3.65
N GLY A 115 28.08 -17.73 3.38
CA GLY A 115 29.31 -18.49 3.36
C GLY A 115 29.99 -18.50 4.73
N ILE A 116 30.69 -19.59 5.02
CA ILE A 116 31.58 -19.69 6.18
C ILE A 116 32.98 -19.26 5.73
N GLY A 117 33.57 -18.28 6.42
CA GLY A 117 34.92 -17.78 6.13
C GLY A 117 36.02 -18.78 6.50
N LEU A 118 37.21 -18.61 5.92
CA LEU A 118 38.38 -19.48 6.16
C LEU A 118 38.84 -19.51 7.63
N SER A 119 38.57 -18.46 8.42
CA SER A 119 38.98 -18.41 9.83
C SER A 119 38.02 -19.11 10.80
N PHE A 120 36.83 -19.54 10.35
CA PHE A 120 35.88 -20.28 11.19
C PHE A 120 36.45 -21.61 11.68
N VAL A 121 37.12 -22.37 10.81
CA VAL A 121 37.73 -23.67 11.17
C VAL A 121 38.88 -23.49 12.19
N PRO A 122 39.83 -22.56 12.01
CA PRO A 122 40.80 -22.19 13.04
C PRO A 122 40.15 -21.80 14.37
N TRP A 123 39.04 -21.06 14.36
CA TRP A 123 38.33 -20.71 15.60
C TRP A 123 37.70 -21.91 16.29
N CYS A 124 37.05 -22.81 15.55
CA CYS A 124 36.56 -24.09 16.09
C CYS A 124 37.70 -24.88 16.74
N MET A 125 38.85 -24.95 16.07
CA MET A 125 40.03 -25.63 16.57
C MET A 125 40.58 -24.93 17.83
N PHE A 126 40.62 -23.60 17.85
CA PHE A 126 40.97 -22.80 19.03
C PHE A 126 40.04 -23.10 20.21
N CYS A 127 38.71 -23.09 20.03
CA CYS A 127 37.76 -23.41 21.10
C CYS A 127 37.95 -24.83 21.66
N LEU A 128 38.15 -25.83 20.78
CA LEU A 128 38.41 -27.21 21.19
C LEU A 128 39.73 -27.32 21.98
N LEU A 129 40.79 -26.68 21.50
CA LEU A 129 42.09 -26.66 22.16
C LEU A 129 42.05 -25.93 23.50
N GLN A 130 41.33 -24.81 23.58
CA GLN A 130 41.13 -24.06 24.81
C GLN A 130 40.36 -24.90 25.83
N LEU A 131 39.24 -25.51 25.43
CA LEU A 131 38.46 -26.38 26.29
C LEU A 131 39.29 -27.56 26.81
N ARG A 132 40.06 -28.21 25.92
CA ARG A 132 40.98 -29.29 26.30
C ARG A 132 42.04 -28.81 27.29
N THR A 133 42.60 -27.63 27.08
CA THR A 133 43.58 -27.02 27.99
C THR A 133 42.96 -26.78 29.36
N PHE A 134 41.73 -26.27 29.42
CA PHE A 134 41.00 -26.08 30.67
C PHE A 134 40.65 -27.40 31.38
N GLN A 135 40.41 -28.49 30.65
CA GLN A 135 40.20 -29.82 31.23
C GLN A 135 41.49 -30.44 31.77
N CYS A 136 42.63 -30.27 31.07
CA CYS A 136 43.91 -30.83 31.49
C CYS A 136 44.54 -30.09 32.68
N VAL A 137 44.22 -28.81 32.91
CA VAL A 137 44.73 -28.04 34.03
C VAL A 137 43.85 -28.25 35.26
N ASP A 138 44.22 -29.25 36.05
CA ASP A 138 43.63 -29.52 37.36
C ASP A 138 44.09 -28.48 38.40
N ARG A 139 43.15 -28.05 39.26
CA ARG A 139 43.41 -27.03 40.28
C ARG A 139 44.44 -27.49 41.30
N ARG A 140 44.33 -28.72 41.79
CA ARG A 140 45.22 -29.29 42.81
C ARG A 140 46.62 -29.48 42.25
N TRP A 141 46.71 -30.10 41.07
CA TRP A 141 47.99 -30.33 40.39
C TRP A 141 48.79 -29.04 40.17
N LEU A 142 48.16 -27.99 39.64
CA LEU A 142 48.85 -26.74 39.34
C LEU A 142 49.36 -26.06 40.61
N TRP A 143 48.57 -26.08 41.69
CA TRP A 143 48.99 -25.52 42.96
C TRP A 143 50.09 -26.35 43.62
N ASP A 144 50.10 -27.68 43.47
CA ASP A 144 51.13 -28.58 43.99
C ASP A 144 52.50 -28.29 43.34
N ASP A 145 52.52 -27.89 42.07
CA ASP A 145 53.74 -27.42 41.38
C ASP A 145 54.22 -26.03 41.86
N ILE A 146 53.30 -25.15 42.28
CA ILE A 146 53.64 -23.78 42.73
C ILE A 146 54.18 -23.76 44.17
N ALA A 147 53.49 -24.44 45.10
CA ALA A 147 53.85 -24.48 46.51
C ALA A 147 53.29 -25.77 47.16
N PRO A 148 54.07 -26.45 48.03
CA PRO A 148 53.64 -27.70 48.67
C PRO A 148 52.42 -27.49 49.59
N MET A 149 51.69 -28.58 49.84
CA MET A 149 50.53 -28.56 50.73
C MET A 149 50.97 -28.32 52.18
N PRO A 150 50.28 -27.45 52.96
CA PRO A 150 50.60 -27.23 54.36
C PRO A 150 50.47 -28.52 55.18
N ALA A 151 51.43 -28.79 56.07
CA ALA A 151 51.34 -29.92 56.99
C ALA A 151 50.22 -29.70 58.01
N ILE A 152 49.41 -30.74 58.24
CA ILE A 152 48.34 -30.71 59.24
C ILE A 152 48.95 -31.07 60.60
N THR A 153 48.84 -30.18 61.58
CA THR A 153 49.41 -30.35 62.92
C THR A 153 48.55 -31.20 63.87
N GLN A 154 47.31 -31.53 63.47
CA GLN A 154 46.35 -32.30 64.27
C GLN A 154 46.18 -33.75 63.75
N PRO A 155 46.04 -34.76 64.63
CA PRO A 155 45.76 -36.13 64.22
C PRO A 155 44.34 -36.24 63.64
N LEU A 156 44.22 -36.87 62.46
CA LEU A 156 42.96 -37.05 61.75
C LEU A 156 42.30 -38.38 62.12
N LYS A 157 41.00 -38.36 62.42
CA LYS A 157 40.17 -39.57 62.58
C LYS A 157 39.52 -39.93 61.24
N VAL A 158 39.76 -41.16 60.78
CA VAL A 158 39.12 -41.72 59.59
C VAL A 158 37.62 -41.92 59.89
N GLY A 159 36.76 -41.64 58.91
CA GLY A 159 35.30 -41.76 59.05
C GLY A 159 34.57 -40.53 59.58
N VAL A 160 35.28 -39.51 60.10
CA VAL A 160 34.67 -38.25 60.55
C VAL A 160 34.93 -37.14 59.53
N THR A 161 33.91 -36.36 59.16
CA THR A 161 34.05 -35.26 58.20
C THR A 161 35.02 -34.18 58.70
N GLY A 162 35.76 -33.53 57.79
CA GLY A 162 36.78 -32.54 58.15
C GLY A 162 36.24 -31.36 58.97
N ILE A 163 35.00 -30.91 58.70
CA ILE A 163 34.37 -29.79 59.42
C ILE A 163 34.14 -30.11 60.90
N ARG A 164 33.78 -31.36 61.24
CA ARG A 164 33.58 -31.82 62.63
C ARG A 164 34.90 -31.97 63.39
N GLN A 165 36.00 -32.13 62.67
CA GLN A 165 37.35 -32.19 63.23
C GLN A 165 38.06 -30.81 63.24
N GLY A 166 37.34 -29.72 62.98
CA GLY A 166 37.92 -28.37 62.99
C GLY A 166 38.79 -28.07 61.77
N LEU A 167 38.55 -28.71 60.61
CA LEU A 167 39.26 -28.46 59.35
C LEU A 167 38.38 -27.80 58.30
N ARG A 168 39.01 -27.00 57.43
CA ARG A 168 38.40 -26.39 56.26
C ARG A 168 39.27 -26.59 55.03
N SER A 169 38.65 -26.64 53.85
CA SER A 169 39.35 -26.58 52.57
C SER A 169 39.43 -25.13 52.08
N CYS A 170 40.59 -24.74 51.55
CA CYS A 170 40.80 -23.44 50.94
C CYS A 170 40.13 -23.37 49.55
N ALA A 171 39.24 -22.39 49.35
CA ALA A 171 38.51 -22.23 48.09
C ALA A 171 39.42 -21.92 46.87
N CYS A 172 40.59 -21.30 47.09
CA CYS A 172 41.53 -20.94 46.04
C CYS A 172 42.46 -22.10 45.62
N CYS A 173 43.16 -22.72 46.57
CA CYS A 173 44.23 -23.70 46.31
C CYS A 173 43.98 -25.11 46.89
N THR A 174 42.75 -25.39 47.34
CA THR A 174 42.29 -26.68 47.90
C THR A 174 43.09 -27.24 49.07
N ALA A 175 43.96 -26.42 49.70
CA ALA A 175 44.72 -26.79 50.89
C ALA A 175 43.79 -27.02 52.08
N VAL A 176 44.05 -28.09 52.84
CA VAL A 176 43.35 -28.40 54.09
C VAL A 176 44.03 -27.62 55.22
N LEU A 177 43.24 -26.87 55.98
CA LEU A 177 43.70 -25.93 57.01
C LEU A 177 42.81 -26.06 58.26
N PRO A 178 43.31 -25.74 59.46
CA PRO A 178 42.48 -25.56 60.64
C PRO A 178 41.42 -24.46 60.42
N VAL A 179 40.23 -24.62 61.03
CA VAL A 179 39.10 -23.69 60.90
C VAL A 179 39.45 -22.29 61.42
N ASP A 180 40.25 -22.21 62.48
CA ASP A 180 40.66 -20.94 63.11
C ASP A 180 41.65 -20.15 62.26
N GLN A 181 42.41 -20.83 61.39
CA GLN A 181 43.35 -20.18 60.51
C GLN A 181 42.60 -19.56 59.33
N THR A 182 42.38 -18.24 59.35
CA THR A 182 41.59 -17.55 58.31
C THR A 182 42.38 -17.24 57.03
N VAL A 183 43.71 -17.08 57.12
CA VAL A 183 44.59 -16.81 55.97
C VAL A 183 45.28 -18.10 55.54
N CYS A 184 45.15 -18.48 54.27
CA CYS A 184 45.86 -19.64 53.74
C CYS A 184 47.35 -19.32 53.55
N PRO A 185 48.30 -20.10 54.12
CA PRO A 185 49.74 -19.88 53.96
C PRO A 185 50.26 -20.19 52.55
N ARG A 186 49.49 -20.93 51.75
CA ARG A 186 49.87 -21.37 50.39
C ARG A 186 49.51 -20.33 49.33
N CYS A 187 48.26 -19.88 49.35
CA CYS A 187 47.75 -18.94 48.34
C CYS A 187 47.50 -17.54 48.89
N ASN A 188 47.68 -17.28 50.20
CA ASN A 188 47.38 -16.03 50.89
C ASN A 188 45.92 -15.57 50.80
N SER A 189 44.97 -16.48 50.53
CA SER A 189 43.54 -16.12 50.46
C SER A 189 42.91 -16.15 51.84
N LYS A 190 42.13 -15.11 52.17
CA LYS A 190 41.30 -15.08 53.38
C LYS A 190 40.03 -15.89 53.16
N GLY A 191 39.67 -16.75 54.11
CA GLY A 191 38.45 -17.56 54.02
C GLY A 191 38.03 -18.16 55.36
N THR A 192 36.74 -18.42 55.49
CA THR A 192 36.10 -19.09 56.63
C THR A 192 35.62 -20.48 56.24
N ALA A 193 35.21 -21.30 57.21
CA ALA A 193 34.76 -22.67 56.97
C ALA A 193 33.50 -22.75 56.07
N ARG A 194 32.55 -21.83 56.27
CA ARG A 194 31.41 -21.56 55.39
C ARG A 194 31.42 -20.08 55.00
N ARG A 195 30.90 -19.76 53.81
CA ARG A 195 30.76 -18.35 53.40
C ARG A 195 29.71 -17.66 54.27
N LYS A 196 30.07 -16.53 54.89
CA LYS A 196 29.15 -15.75 55.72
C LYS A 196 28.02 -15.18 54.85
N ASN A 197 26.78 -15.30 55.31
CA ASN A 197 25.57 -14.79 54.65
C ASN A 197 25.43 -15.23 53.17
N SER A 198 25.97 -16.39 52.77
CA SER A 198 25.91 -16.85 51.37
C SER A 198 24.49 -16.96 50.84
N LEU A 199 23.56 -17.48 51.67
CA LEU A 199 22.14 -17.54 51.33
C LEU A 199 21.56 -16.14 51.06
N GLN A 200 21.84 -15.16 51.92
CA GLN A 200 21.33 -13.79 51.71
C GLN A 200 21.92 -13.14 50.45
N TRP A 201 23.22 -13.34 50.17
CA TRP A 201 23.85 -12.85 48.93
C TRP A 201 23.24 -13.49 47.69
N THR A 202 23.07 -14.81 47.72
CA THR A 202 22.48 -15.58 46.61
C THR A 202 21.05 -15.09 46.36
N LEU A 203 20.23 -14.98 47.41
CA LEU A 203 18.84 -14.53 47.29
C LEU A 203 18.72 -13.08 46.80
N ALA A 204 19.57 -12.17 47.29
CA ALA A 204 19.53 -10.77 46.86
C ALA A 204 19.90 -10.62 45.37
N LEU A 205 20.92 -11.33 44.89
CA LEU A 205 21.30 -11.35 43.47
C LEU A 205 20.27 -12.05 42.59
N LEU A 206 19.65 -13.13 43.09
CA LEU A 206 18.57 -13.83 42.40
C LEU A 206 17.33 -12.95 42.23
N VAL A 207 16.91 -12.24 43.29
CA VAL A 207 15.78 -11.28 43.22
C VAL A 207 16.11 -10.14 42.28
N THR A 208 17.35 -9.62 42.32
CA THR A 208 17.84 -8.61 41.37
C THR A 208 17.69 -9.07 39.92
N SER A 209 18.08 -10.32 39.64
CA SER A 209 17.92 -10.92 38.31
C SER A 209 16.45 -11.06 37.90
N PHE A 210 15.56 -11.45 38.83
CA PHE A 210 14.14 -11.59 38.54
C PHE A 210 13.50 -10.23 38.18
N ILE A 211 13.90 -9.17 38.89
CA ILE A 211 13.45 -7.80 38.62
C ILE A 211 13.90 -7.32 37.23
N LEU A 212 15.14 -7.62 36.82
CA LEU A 212 15.65 -7.26 35.48
C LEU A 212 15.08 -8.12 34.36
N TYR A 213 14.66 -9.34 34.67
CA TYR A 213 14.12 -10.27 33.69
C TYR A 213 12.82 -9.75 33.05
N LEU A 214 11.97 -9.07 33.82
CA LEU A 214 10.72 -8.49 33.33
C LEU A 214 10.95 -7.42 32.23
N PRO A 215 11.69 -6.32 32.48
CA PRO A 215 11.97 -5.33 31.44
C PRO A 215 12.77 -5.91 30.27
N ALA A 216 13.67 -6.88 30.50
CA ALA A 216 14.44 -7.52 29.44
C ALA A 216 13.56 -8.27 28.41
N ASN A 217 12.43 -8.85 28.84
CA ASN A 217 11.52 -9.57 27.93
C ASN A 217 10.45 -8.68 27.29
N ILE A 218 10.07 -7.58 27.97
CA ILE A 218 9.05 -6.65 27.47
C ILE A 218 9.65 -5.68 26.45
N MET A 219 10.87 -5.21 26.69
CA MET A 219 11.50 -4.22 25.81
C MET A 219 12.06 -4.85 24.54
N PRO A 220 12.18 -4.07 23.43
CA PRO A 220 12.82 -4.53 22.22
C PRO A 220 14.25 -5.00 22.49
N ILE A 221 14.60 -6.16 21.95
CA ILE A 221 15.94 -6.72 22.07
C ILE A 221 16.80 -6.34 20.86
N MET A 222 16.16 -6.14 19.69
CA MET A 222 16.78 -5.69 18.45
C MET A 222 15.85 -4.72 17.71
N ILE A 223 16.42 -3.79 16.94
CA ILE A 223 15.70 -2.92 16.02
C ILE A 223 16.24 -3.21 14.62
N THR A 224 15.37 -3.65 13.72
CA THR A 224 15.72 -3.85 12.31
C THR A 224 15.33 -2.58 11.54
N ASP A 225 16.26 -2.00 10.81
CA ASP A 225 16.07 -0.81 9.99
C ASP A 225 16.11 -1.20 8.51
N LEU A 226 14.97 -1.15 7.82
CA LEU A 226 14.86 -1.40 6.36
C LEU A 226 14.53 -0.10 5.64
N LEU A 227 15.44 0.41 4.80
CA LEU A 227 15.25 1.68 4.06
C LEU A 227 14.78 2.86 4.94
N GLY A 228 15.25 2.96 6.18
CA GLY A 228 14.87 3.99 7.15
C GLY A 228 13.66 3.62 8.01
N ASP A 229 13.02 2.47 7.76
CA ASP A 229 11.92 1.95 8.56
C ASP A 229 12.45 1.12 9.74
N LYS A 230 12.32 1.66 10.96
CA LYS A 230 12.73 1.02 12.21
C LYS A 230 11.61 0.13 12.76
N MET A 231 11.82 -1.17 12.72
CA MET A 231 10.97 -2.19 13.31
C MET A 231 11.59 -2.75 14.60
N PRO A 232 11.11 -2.34 15.79
CA PRO A 232 11.56 -2.90 17.06
C PRO A 232 10.96 -4.30 17.27
N SER A 233 11.81 -5.27 17.62
CA SER A 233 11.42 -6.66 17.88
C SER A 233 11.85 -7.10 19.27
N THR A 234 10.90 -7.63 20.05
CA THR A 234 11.18 -8.32 21.32
C THR A 234 11.62 -9.77 21.06
N ILE A 235 12.12 -10.45 22.10
CA ILE A 235 12.48 -11.88 22.02
C ILE A 235 11.26 -12.70 21.57
N MET A 236 10.11 -12.48 22.21
CA MET A 236 8.88 -13.21 21.90
C MET A 236 8.35 -12.87 20.51
N ALA A 237 8.40 -11.60 20.10
CA ALA A 237 8.00 -11.20 18.75
C ALA A 237 8.87 -11.90 17.68
N GLY A 238 10.17 -12.03 17.91
CA GLY A 238 11.07 -12.77 17.03
C GLY A 238 10.72 -14.26 16.95
N VAL A 239 10.36 -14.90 18.06
CA VAL A 239 9.91 -16.31 18.10
C VAL A 239 8.60 -16.49 17.32
N ILE A 240 7.62 -15.60 17.54
CA ILE A 240 6.31 -15.65 16.85
C ILE A 240 6.47 -15.46 15.35
N LEU A 241 7.30 -14.50 14.92
CA LEU A 241 7.57 -14.24 13.51
C LEU A 241 8.15 -15.48 12.82
N LEU A 242 9.22 -16.06 13.37
CA LEU A 242 9.85 -17.26 12.84
C LEU A 242 8.91 -18.48 12.83
N TRP A 243 8.03 -18.57 13.83
CA TRP A 243 6.99 -19.59 13.89
C TRP A 243 5.97 -19.42 12.76
N SER A 244 5.55 -18.18 12.47
CA SER A 244 4.60 -17.88 11.39
C SER A 244 5.18 -18.13 10.00
N GLU A 245 6.50 -17.97 9.83
CA GLU A 245 7.23 -18.26 8.59
C GLU A 245 7.51 -19.76 8.39
N GLY A 246 7.12 -20.62 9.34
CA GLY A 246 7.26 -22.09 9.24
C GLY A 246 8.63 -22.63 9.68
N SER A 247 9.53 -21.79 10.19
CA SER A 247 10.87 -22.18 10.68
C SER A 247 10.86 -22.69 12.13
N TYR A 248 9.93 -23.61 12.45
CA TYR A 248 9.68 -24.10 13.82
C TYR A 248 10.93 -24.52 14.60
N PRO A 249 11.92 -25.25 14.01
CA PRO A 249 13.11 -25.65 14.75
C PRO A 249 13.95 -24.46 15.24
N VAL A 250 14.02 -23.39 14.44
CA VAL A 250 14.79 -22.17 14.77
C VAL A 250 14.08 -21.39 15.87
N ALA A 251 12.78 -21.20 15.74
CA ALA A 251 11.94 -20.55 16.75
C ALA A 251 12.04 -21.26 18.11
N LEU A 252 12.02 -22.60 18.12
CA LEU A 252 12.14 -23.40 19.35
C LEU A 252 13.51 -23.24 20.02
N VAL A 253 14.60 -23.21 19.26
CA VAL A 253 15.96 -22.99 19.80
C VAL A 253 16.06 -21.64 20.49
N ILE A 254 15.56 -20.56 19.86
CA ILE A 254 15.57 -19.21 20.43
C ILE A 254 14.70 -19.16 21.69
N PHE A 255 13.47 -19.69 21.64
CA PHE A 255 12.58 -19.71 22.80
C PHE A 255 13.20 -20.45 24.01
N ILE A 256 13.80 -21.62 23.77
CA ILE A 256 14.45 -22.42 24.81
C ILE A 256 15.65 -21.67 25.40
N ALA A 257 16.51 -21.10 24.55
CA ALA A 257 17.72 -20.41 24.99
C ALA A 257 17.42 -19.11 25.75
N SER A 258 16.47 -18.31 25.26
CA SER A 258 16.21 -16.95 25.77
C SER A 258 15.25 -16.90 26.96
N ILE A 259 14.25 -17.77 27.00
CA ILE A 259 13.16 -17.70 27.99
C ILE A 259 13.24 -18.89 28.95
N MET A 260 13.25 -20.10 28.41
CA MET A 260 13.16 -21.31 29.23
C MET A 260 14.43 -21.56 30.08
N VAL A 261 15.62 -21.40 29.50
CA VAL A 261 16.89 -21.64 30.21
C VAL A 261 17.10 -20.67 31.39
N PRO A 262 16.96 -19.33 31.24
CA PRO A 262 17.12 -18.41 32.36
C PRO A 262 16.06 -18.61 33.47
N THR A 263 14.81 -18.88 33.10
CA THR A 263 13.74 -19.13 34.07
C THR A 263 13.97 -20.40 34.87
N LEU A 264 14.30 -21.51 34.22
CA LEU A 264 14.67 -22.76 34.89
C LEU A 264 15.87 -22.58 35.82
N LYS A 265 16.89 -21.82 35.40
CA LYS A 265 18.06 -21.50 36.24
C LYS A 265 17.67 -20.72 37.50
N MET A 266 16.84 -19.68 37.37
CA MET A 266 16.36 -18.89 38.51
C MET A 266 15.55 -19.74 39.49
N ILE A 267 14.64 -20.57 38.98
CA ILE A 267 13.82 -21.49 39.79
C ILE A 267 14.71 -22.51 40.51
N ALA A 268 15.68 -23.10 39.83
CA ALA A 268 16.58 -24.09 40.43
C ALA A 268 17.44 -23.48 41.55
N ILE A 269 18.00 -22.27 41.36
CA ILE A 269 18.75 -21.57 42.42
C ILE A 269 17.84 -21.20 43.59
N ALA A 270 16.62 -20.72 43.32
CA ALA A 270 15.64 -20.42 44.37
C ALA A 270 15.34 -21.67 45.21
N TRP A 271 15.15 -22.81 44.54
CA TRP A 271 14.86 -24.08 45.17
C TRP A 271 16.05 -24.63 45.97
N LEU A 272 17.28 -24.49 45.48
CA LEU A 272 18.50 -24.81 46.23
C LEU A 272 18.65 -23.94 47.49
N CYS A 273 18.34 -22.65 47.41
CA CYS A 273 18.33 -21.75 48.58
C CYS A 273 17.25 -22.14 49.59
N TRP A 274 16.05 -22.51 49.11
CA TRP A 274 14.95 -22.97 49.95
C TRP A 274 15.30 -24.25 50.70
N ASN A 275 15.91 -25.24 50.02
CA ASN A 275 16.34 -26.48 50.65
C ASN A 275 17.47 -26.22 51.66
N ALA A 276 18.48 -25.46 51.29
CA ALA A 276 19.60 -25.13 52.17
C ALA A 276 19.18 -24.35 53.44
N ASN A 277 18.05 -23.63 53.42
CA ASN A 277 17.56 -22.87 54.57
C ASN A 277 16.80 -23.72 55.63
N GLY A 278 16.40 -24.95 55.32
CA GLY A 278 15.63 -25.72 56.30
C GLY A 278 14.54 -26.63 55.74
N ASN A 279 14.01 -26.33 54.57
CA ASN A 279 12.61 -26.63 54.27
C ASN A 279 12.39 -27.75 53.22
N GLY A 280 13.44 -28.49 52.82
CA GLY A 280 13.37 -29.53 51.79
C GLY A 280 13.73 -30.95 52.28
N ALA A 281 13.43 -31.96 51.46
CA ALA A 281 13.80 -33.36 51.70
C ALA A 281 15.34 -33.53 51.72
N ARG A 282 15.82 -34.48 52.54
CA ARG A 282 17.25 -34.73 52.85
C ARG A 282 18.01 -35.49 51.75
N ASP A 283 17.76 -35.18 50.48
CA ASP A 283 18.46 -35.82 49.36
C ASP A 283 19.61 -34.94 48.86
N SER A 284 20.72 -34.95 49.61
CA SER A 284 21.91 -34.11 49.37
C SER A 284 22.51 -34.34 47.98
N GLU A 285 22.50 -35.58 47.50
CA GLU A 285 23.05 -35.96 46.19
C GLU A 285 22.27 -35.34 45.03
N ARG A 286 20.93 -35.46 45.05
CA ARG A 286 20.09 -34.83 44.00
C ARG A 286 20.23 -33.31 44.00
N MET A 287 20.31 -32.68 45.16
CA MET A 287 20.50 -31.22 45.23
C MET A 287 21.86 -30.80 44.67
N HIS A 288 22.91 -31.60 44.93
CA HIS A 288 24.23 -31.32 44.38
C HIS A 288 24.27 -31.48 42.86
N LEU A 289 23.61 -32.51 42.33
CA LEU A 289 23.46 -32.72 40.89
C LEU A 289 22.71 -31.56 40.22
N ILE A 290 21.65 -31.06 40.86
CA ILE A 290 20.91 -29.90 40.36
C ILE A 290 21.77 -28.64 40.38
N TYR A 291 22.57 -28.42 41.43
CA TYR A 291 23.55 -27.34 41.46
C TYR A 291 24.57 -27.44 40.32
N GLU A 292 25.11 -28.63 40.05
CA GLU A 292 26.09 -28.85 38.98
C GLU A 292 25.49 -28.59 37.59
N VAL A 293 24.27 -29.04 37.34
CA VAL A 293 23.53 -28.76 36.11
C VAL A 293 23.27 -27.25 35.96
N VAL A 294 22.87 -26.56 37.02
CA VAL A 294 22.65 -25.11 37.03
C VAL A 294 23.93 -24.33 36.74
N GLU A 295 25.06 -24.73 37.33
CA GLU A 295 26.37 -24.11 37.08
C GLU A 295 26.83 -24.34 35.64
N PHE A 296 26.59 -25.54 35.10
CA PHE A 296 26.91 -25.88 33.71
C PHE A 296 26.08 -25.06 32.71
N VAL A 297 24.74 -25.12 32.83
CA VAL A 297 23.79 -24.39 31.96
C VAL A 297 23.96 -22.88 32.10
N GLY A 298 24.46 -22.41 33.25
CA GLY A 298 24.51 -21.00 33.57
C GLY A 298 25.28 -20.12 32.60
N ARG A 299 26.33 -20.64 31.94
CA ARG A 299 27.10 -19.89 30.94
C ARG A 299 26.41 -19.87 29.56
N TRP A 300 25.63 -20.90 29.24
CA TRP A 300 24.92 -21.05 27.97
C TRP A 300 23.84 -19.98 27.76
N SER A 301 23.32 -19.38 28.85
CA SER A 301 22.37 -18.27 28.77
C SER A 301 22.94 -17.01 28.07
N MET A 302 24.26 -16.90 27.87
CA MET A 302 24.87 -15.79 27.11
C MET A 302 24.76 -15.94 25.58
N ILE A 303 24.31 -17.09 25.07
CA ILE A 303 24.23 -17.34 23.62
C ILE A 303 23.50 -16.22 22.89
N ASP A 304 22.34 -15.78 23.37
CA ASP A 304 21.52 -14.78 22.67
C ASP A 304 22.15 -13.38 22.63
N VAL A 305 22.87 -13.00 23.68
CA VAL A 305 23.61 -11.72 23.72
C VAL A 305 24.66 -11.71 22.62
N PHE A 306 25.35 -12.84 22.42
CA PHE A 306 26.32 -13.00 21.35
C PHE A 306 25.67 -13.12 19.96
N VAL A 307 24.51 -13.79 19.85
CA VAL A 307 23.76 -13.84 18.59
C VAL A 307 23.42 -12.44 18.10
N ILE A 308 22.95 -11.56 19.00
CA ILE A 308 22.61 -10.18 18.63
C ILE A 308 23.85 -9.38 18.25
N ALA A 309 24.95 -9.52 19.01
CA ALA A 309 26.22 -8.88 18.69
C ALA A 309 26.70 -9.25 17.28
N VAL A 310 26.67 -10.55 16.95
CA VAL A 310 27.06 -11.07 15.63
C VAL A 310 26.10 -10.59 14.55
N LEU A 311 24.79 -10.69 14.77
CA LEU A 311 23.77 -10.28 13.81
C LEU A 311 23.87 -8.79 13.46
N SER A 312 24.11 -7.94 14.46
CA SER A 312 24.29 -6.49 14.26
C SER A 312 25.57 -6.14 13.49
N ALA A 313 26.61 -6.97 13.62
CA ALA A 313 27.82 -6.80 12.83
C ALA A 313 27.61 -7.27 11.39
N LEU A 314 26.98 -8.44 11.19
CA LEU A 314 26.81 -9.10 9.88
C LEU A 314 25.84 -8.39 8.94
N VAL A 315 24.71 -7.91 9.46
CA VAL A 315 23.65 -7.33 8.62
C VAL A 315 23.82 -5.84 8.53
N ARG A 316 24.71 -5.41 7.62
CA ARG A 316 24.92 -3.99 7.26
C ARG A 316 24.97 -3.83 5.74
N MET A 317 23.81 -3.85 5.09
CA MET A 317 23.71 -3.74 3.62
C MET A 317 23.66 -2.29 3.14
N GLY A 318 24.69 -1.49 3.41
CA GLY A 318 24.87 -0.16 2.81
C GLY A 318 23.65 0.78 2.90
N GLY A 319 22.85 0.68 3.96
CA GLY A 319 21.63 1.47 4.19
C GLY A 319 20.30 0.83 3.71
N LEU A 320 20.33 -0.36 3.09
CA LEU A 320 19.12 -1.10 2.70
C LEU A 320 18.48 -1.84 3.88
N MET A 321 19.30 -2.54 4.66
CA MET A 321 18.89 -3.28 5.85
C MET A 321 20.02 -3.27 6.88
N ASN A 322 19.74 -2.78 8.08
CA ASN A 322 20.65 -2.77 9.22
C ASN A 322 19.96 -3.35 10.46
N ILE A 323 20.70 -4.05 11.32
CA ILE A 323 20.16 -4.58 12.58
C ILE A 323 20.94 -4.00 13.75
N TYR A 324 20.24 -3.37 14.70
CA TYR A 324 20.83 -2.78 15.88
C TYR A 324 20.40 -3.53 17.15
N PRO A 325 21.29 -3.70 18.15
CA PRO A 325 20.87 -4.10 19.49
C PRO A 325 19.91 -3.05 20.08
N ALA A 326 19.05 -3.44 21.01
CA ALA A 326 18.25 -2.49 21.77
C ALA A 326 18.47 -2.66 23.28
N ILE A 327 17.87 -1.79 24.09
CA ILE A 327 18.08 -1.77 25.55
C ILE A 327 17.72 -3.12 26.20
N GLY A 328 16.78 -3.88 25.63
CA GLY A 328 16.43 -5.23 26.08
C GLY A 328 17.63 -6.18 26.08
N ALA A 329 18.54 -6.08 25.11
CA ALA A 329 19.74 -6.93 25.03
C ALA A 329 20.69 -6.68 26.20
N VAL A 330 20.87 -5.42 26.61
CA VAL A 330 21.70 -5.04 27.75
C VAL A 330 21.08 -5.51 29.07
N MET A 331 19.76 -5.34 29.22
CA MET A 331 19.03 -5.83 30.40
C MET A 331 19.11 -7.35 30.49
N PHE A 332 18.97 -8.05 29.37
CA PHE A 332 19.11 -9.51 29.30
C PHE A 332 20.54 -9.96 29.67
N ALA A 333 21.57 -9.28 29.16
CA ALA A 333 22.96 -9.57 29.54
C ALA A 333 23.17 -9.39 31.06
N LEU A 334 22.60 -8.35 31.66
CA LEU A 334 22.65 -8.12 33.11
C LEU A 334 21.94 -9.23 33.90
N VAL A 335 20.78 -9.73 33.44
CA VAL A 335 20.10 -10.89 34.04
C VAL A 335 21.04 -12.10 34.06
N VAL A 336 21.67 -12.43 32.93
CA VAL A 336 22.56 -13.59 32.83
C VAL A 336 23.77 -13.45 33.77
N VAL A 337 24.38 -12.27 33.82
CA VAL A 337 25.51 -11.98 34.72
C VAL A 337 25.08 -12.07 36.19
N MET A 338 23.92 -11.51 36.57
CA MET A 338 23.41 -11.56 37.94
C MET A 338 23.06 -13.00 38.36
N THR A 339 22.45 -13.80 37.49
CA THR A 339 22.20 -15.24 37.79
C THR A 339 23.51 -16.04 37.91
N MET A 340 24.55 -15.69 37.16
CA MET A 340 25.86 -16.32 37.25
C MET A 340 26.56 -15.97 38.57
N PHE A 341 26.57 -14.69 38.96
CA PHE A 341 27.05 -14.28 40.28
C PHE A 341 26.27 -14.93 41.40
N SER A 342 24.93 -15.01 41.30
CA SER A 342 24.08 -15.70 42.25
C SER A 342 24.52 -17.15 42.45
N ALA A 343 24.64 -17.93 41.36
CA ALA A 343 25.11 -19.32 41.42
C ALA A 343 26.52 -19.44 42.03
N MET A 344 27.45 -18.55 41.67
CA MET A 344 28.81 -18.54 42.23
C MET A 344 28.87 -18.15 43.71
N THR A 345 27.91 -17.35 44.20
CA THR A 345 27.83 -16.94 45.62
C THR A 345 27.24 -18.02 46.53
N PHE A 346 26.38 -18.88 45.97
CA PHE A 346 25.83 -20.04 46.67
C PHE A 346 26.93 -20.98 47.14
N ASP A 347 26.83 -21.47 48.38
CA ASP A 347 27.80 -22.41 48.96
C ASP A 347 27.17 -23.82 48.96
N PRO A 348 27.47 -24.69 47.97
CA PRO A 348 26.82 -25.98 47.84
C PRO A 348 27.09 -26.91 49.03
N ARG A 349 28.11 -26.62 49.84
CA ARG A 349 28.45 -27.37 51.07
C ARG A 349 27.36 -27.27 52.14
N LEU A 350 26.50 -26.23 52.08
CA LEU A 350 25.37 -26.08 53.00
C LEU A 350 24.30 -27.18 52.82
N LEU A 351 24.23 -27.79 51.63
CA LEU A 351 23.32 -28.91 51.36
C LEU A 351 23.71 -30.15 52.18
N TRP A 352 25.02 -30.39 52.33
CA TRP A 352 25.60 -31.55 53.01
C TRP A 352 25.70 -31.41 54.54
N ASP A 353 25.55 -30.20 55.09
CA ASP A 353 25.64 -29.95 56.53
C ASP A 353 24.47 -30.55 57.34
N ARG A 354 23.49 -31.17 56.67
CA ARG A 354 22.22 -31.63 57.24
C ARG A 354 22.13 -33.14 57.46
N GLU A 355 23.17 -33.91 57.11
CA GLU A 355 23.24 -35.35 57.33
C GLU A 355 23.63 -35.69 58.79
N PRO A 356 22.76 -36.39 59.57
CA PRO A 356 23.21 -37.19 60.69
C PRO A 356 23.73 -38.53 60.15
N ASP A 357 24.91 -38.96 60.58
CA ASP A 357 25.50 -40.24 60.18
C ASP A 357 24.57 -41.39 60.55
N SER A 358 24.15 -42.18 59.56
CA SER A 358 23.49 -43.48 59.74
C SER A 358 24.47 -44.60 60.14
N SER A 359 25.71 -44.27 60.51
CA SER A 359 26.76 -45.22 60.89
C SER A 359 27.04 -45.28 62.40
N HIS A 360 26.19 -44.65 63.22
CA HIS A 360 26.37 -44.60 64.68
C HIS A 360 25.23 -45.21 65.50
N GLU A 361 24.38 -46.07 64.91
CA GLU A 361 23.46 -46.90 65.70
C GLU A 361 24.15 -48.11 66.39
N GLU A 362 25.41 -48.42 66.06
CA GLU A 362 26.13 -49.55 66.70
C GLU A 362 27.16 -49.17 67.78
N ILE A 363 27.43 -47.89 68.08
CA ILE A 363 28.50 -47.51 69.06
C ILE A 363 28.00 -46.53 70.16
N GLN A 364 26.70 -46.44 70.45
CA GLN A 364 26.18 -45.58 71.53
C GLN A 364 25.66 -46.33 72.77
N GLN A 365 26.37 -47.38 73.19
CA GLN A 365 26.48 -47.70 74.62
C GLN A 365 27.85 -47.24 75.12
N HIS A 366 27.99 -45.94 75.42
CA HIS A 366 28.81 -45.38 76.51
C HIS A 366 29.03 -43.87 76.31
N GLY A 367 28.70 -43.08 77.34
CA GLY A 367 29.44 -41.86 77.65
C GLY A 367 28.85 -40.54 77.19
N ASN A 368 28.03 -39.97 78.07
CA ASN A 368 27.52 -38.59 78.14
C ASN A 368 28.55 -37.49 77.75
N LYS A 369 28.12 -36.52 76.91
CA LYS A 369 28.21 -35.06 77.14
C LYS A 369 27.49 -34.29 76.03
N SER A 370 26.33 -33.74 76.38
CA SER A 370 25.56 -32.78 75.60
C SER A 370 26.34 -31.47 75.41
N GLY A 371 26.85 -31.26 74.19
CA GLY A 371 27.24 -29.94 73.71
C GLY A 371 26.11 -29.37 72.86
N GLU A 372 25.11 -28.75 73.50
CA GLU A 372 24.09 -28.00 72.78
C GLU A 372 24.74 -26.81 72.06
N ALA A 373 24.84 -26.93 70.74
CA ALA A 373 25.23 -25.82 69.88
C ALA A 373 24.15 -24.73 69.97
N LYS A 374 24.46 -23.63 70.66
CA LYS A 374 23.64 -22.40 70.61
C LYS A 374 23.60 -21.90 69.17
N VAL A 375 22.49 -22.18 68.49
CA VAL A 375 22.12 -21.58 67.20
C VAL A 375 21.81 -20.11 67.46
N GLN A 376 22.82 -19.24 67.38
CA GLN A 376 22.58 -17.82 67.26
C GLN A 376 22.04 -17.54 65.86
N LYS A 377 20.72 -17.32 65.76
CA LYS A 377 20.09 -16.72 64.57
C LYS A 377 20.68 -15.31 64.42
N VAL A 378 21.62 -15.14 63.50
CA VAL A 378 22.18 -13.83 63.16
C VAL A 378 21.07 -13.00 62.51
N LYS A 379 20.51 -12.07 63.27
CA LYS A 379 19.33 -11.24 62.93
C LYS A 379 19.69 -9.95 62.18
N ASN A 380 20.88 -9.87 61.58
CA ASN A 380 21.33 -8.67 60.90
C ASN A 380 21.07 -8.83 59.39
N TRP A 381 20.14 -8.04 58.86
CA TRP A 381 19.96 -7.88 57.42
C TRP A 381 21.30 -7.40 56.83
N SER A 382 21.87 -8.19 55.91
CA SER A 382 23.09 -7.77 55.24
C SER A 382 22.81 -6.58 54.30
N PRO A 383 23.75 -5.63 54.13
CA PRO A 383 23.62 -4.49 53.21
C PRO A 383 23.38 -4.86 51.74
N VAL A 384 23.42 -6.15 51.39
CA VAL A 384 23.29 -6.68 50.04
C VAL A 384 21.89 -6.46 49.45
N TRP A 385 20.87 -6.36 50.29
CA TRP A 385 19.49 -6.10 49.86
C TRP A 385 19.29 -4.72 49.19
N ILE A 386 20.31 -3.84 49.20
CA ILE A 386 20.30 -2.60 48.42
C ILE A 386 20.25 -2.88 46.91
N PHE A 387 20.94 -3.92 46.43
CA PHE A 387 20.98 -4.27 44.99
C PHE A 387 19.58 -4.45 44.37
N PRO A 388 18.68 -5.31 44.91
CA PRO A 388 17.35 -5.48 44.34
C PRO A 388 16.47 -4.23 44.44
N ILE A 389 16.60 -3.43 45.50
CA ILE A 389 15.82 -2.18 45.66
C ILE A 389 16.21 -1.15 44.59
N VAL A 390 17.51 -0.89 44.43
CA VAL A 390 18.02 0.04 43.41
C VAL A 390 17.63 -0.44 42.02
N THR A 391 17.74 -1.75 41.78
CA THR A 391 17.37 -2.35 40.50
C THR A 391 15.87 -2.26 40.22
N ALA A 392 15.02 -2.41 41.23
CA ALA A 392 13.57 -2.19 41.09
C ALA A 392 13.25 -0.76 40.68
N LEU A 393 13.90 0.23 41.30
CA LEU A 393 13.72 1.64 40.95
C LEU A 393 14.16 1.93 39.52
N ILE A 394 15.34 1.45 39.11
CA ILE A 394 15.86 1.63 37.74
C ILE A 394 14.98 0.91 36.73
N GLY A 395 14.60 -0.34 36.99
CA GLY A 395 13.74 -1.13 36.11
C GLY A 395 12.36 -0.51 35.94
N ALA A 396 11.74 -0.05 37.04
CA ALA A 396 10.47 0.65 37.01
C ALA A 396 10.56 1.99 36.28
N TRP A 397 11.62 2.76 36.50
CA TRP A 397 11.88 4.01 35.78
C TRP A 397 12.00 3.78 34.27
N ILE A 398 12.77 2.77 33.85
CA ILE A 398 12.96 2.44 32.43
C ILE A 398 11.64 1.97 31.79
N LEU A 399 10.86 1.12 32.47
CA LEU A 399 9.54 0.71 31.99
C LEU A 399 8.57 1.89 31.88
N PHE A 400 8.53 2.76 32.89
CA PHE A 400 7.72 3.97 32.87
C PHE A 400 8.15 4.92 31.75
N TYR A 401 9.46 5.13 31.58
CA TYR A 401 10.00 5.93 30.49
C TYR A 401 9.61 5.38 29.13
N HIS A 402 9.70 4.06 28.94
CA HIS A 402 9.30 3.40 27.70
C HIS A 402 7.82 3.59 27.41
N TYR A 403 6.94 3.34 28.39
CA TYR A 403 5.48 3.42 28.19
C TYR A 403 4.98 4.86 28.08
N SER A 404 5.51 5.79 28.88
CA SER A 404 5.11 7.20 28.87
C SER A 404 5.51 7.94 27.59
N HIS A 405 6.50 7.45 26.85
CA HIS A 405 6.92 8.05 25.58
C HIS A 405 6.29 7.37 24.36
N GLN A 406 5.44 6.36 24.54
CA GLN A 406 4.62 5.83 23.46
C GLN A 406 3.63 6.92 23.02
N GLY A 407 3.56 7.21 21.71
CA GLY A 407 2.66 8.23 21.20
C GLY A 407 1.18 7.84 21.30
N PRO A 408 0.25 8.76 20.95
CA PRO A 408 -1.17 8.58 21.19
C PRO A 408 -1.75 7.45 20.35
N GLU A 409 -2.63 6.66 20.94
CA GLU A 409 -3.42 5.62 20.27
C GLU A 409 -4.69 6.24 19.68
N VAL A 410 -5.06 5.83 18.47
CA VAL A 410 -6.26 6.25 17.74
C VAL A 410 -7.00 5.03 17.21
N THR A 411 -8.32 5.05 17.37
CA THR A 411 -9.21 4.03 16.82
C THR A 411 -9.82 4.53 15.53
N LEU A 412 -9.62 3.78 14.45
CA LEU A 412 -10.18 4.04 13.13
C LEU A 412 -11.29 3.03 12.81
N ILE A 413 -12.40 3.47 12.23
CA ILE A 413 -13.54 2.61 11.88
C ILE A 413 -13.69 2.58 10.37
N THR A 414 -13.73 1.39 9.79
CA THR A 414 -13.99 1.15 8.35
C THR A 414 -14.99 0.02 8.16
N THR A 415 -15.62 -0.07 6.98
CA THR A 415 -16.43 -1.23 6.58
C THR A 415 -15.58 -2.37 6.02
N ASN A 416 -14.38 -2.07 5.51
CA ASN A 416 -13.46 -3.05 4.93
C ASN A 416 -12.00 -2.69 5.27
N ALA A 417 -11.21 -3.68 5.68
CA ALA A 417 -9.79 -3.54 6.02
C ALA A 417 -8.85 -4.12 4.95
N GLU A 418 -9.28 -4.14 3.69
CA GLU A 418 -8.47 -4.62 2.57
C GLU A 418 -7.11 -3.90 2.48
N GLY A 419 -6.03 -4.69 2.54
CA GLY A 419 -4.65 -4.17 2.49
C GLY A 419 -4.14 -3.58 3.80
N ILE A 420 -4.93 -3.60 4.88
CA ILE A 420 -4.51 -3.12 6.21
C ILE A 420 -4.05 -4.32 7.06
N GLU A 421 -2.74 -4.44 7.24
CA GLU A 421 -2.11 -5.40 8.14
C GLU A 421 -1.57 -4.73 9.41
N GLY A 422 -1.87 -5.33 10.58
CA GLY A 422 -1.30 -4.91 11.87
C GLY A 422 0.22 -5.06 11.90
N GLY A 423 0.90 -4.09 12.48
CA GLY A 423 2.37 -4.00 12.58
C GLY A 423 3.07 -3.54 11.29
N LYS A 424 2.43 -3.61 10.12
CA LYS A 424 3.03 -3.25 8.83
C LYS A 424 2.47 -1.97 8.23
N THR A 425 1.16 -1.75 8.33
CA THR A 425 0.50 -0.60 7.69
C THR A 425 0.89 0.68 8.41
N ARG A 426 1.45 1.65 7.67
CA ARG A 426 1.89 2.93 8.21
C ARG A 426 0.80 3.99 8.08
N ILE A 427 0.77 4.91 9.03
CA ILE A 427 0.04 6.17 8.92
C ILE A 427 1.03 7.23 8.49
N LYS A 428 0.75 7.88 7.36
CA LYS A 428 1.58 8.93 6.78
C LYS A 428 0.83 10.25 6.78
N SER A 429 1.54 11.36 6.94
CA SER A 429 1.00 12.69 6.67
C SER A 429 1.98 13.44 5.78
N ARG A 430 1.52 13.86 4.60
CA ARG A 430 2.38 14.46 3.57
C ARG A 430 3.56 13.54 3.21
N SER A 431 3.29 12.24 3.11
CA SER A 431 4.29 11.19 2.85
C SER A 431 5.35 10.98 3.94
N VAL A 432 5.18 11.54 5.15
CA VAL A 432 6.05 11.31 6.31
C VAL A 432 5.37 10.33 7.28
N ASP A 433 6.11 9.34 7.77
CA ASP A 433 5.59 8.37 8.74
C ASP A 433 5.28 9.03 10.09
N VAL A 434 3.99 9.04 10.45
CA VAL A 434 3.48 9.64 11.69
C VAL A 434 2.87 8.61 12.64
N GLY A 435 2.73 7.34 12.22
CA GLY A 435 2.23 6.26 13.06
C GLY A 435 2.20 4.89 12.36
N VAL A 436 1.72 3.88 13.07
CA VAL A 436 1.62 2.49 12.62
C VAL A 436 0.31 1.89 13.10
N VAL A 437 -0.33 1.05 12.29
CA VAL A 437 -1.48 0.24 12.70
C VAL A 437 -1.01 -0.88 13.61
N GLU A 438 -1.60 -1.00 14.80
CA GLU A 438 -1.30 -2.08 15.75
C GLU A 438 -2.10 -3.34 15.42
N SER A 439 -3.40 -3.20 15.17
CA SER A 439 -4.30 -4.31 14.90
C SER A 439 -5.52 -3.88 14.11
N ALA A 440 -6.08 -4.81 13.31
CA ALA A 440 -7.39 -4.68 12.69
C ALA A 440 -8.27 -5.84 13.15
N THR A 441 -9.40 -5.53 13.78
CA THR A 441 -10.33 -6.51 14.37
C THR A 441 -11.76 -6.20 13.93
N LEU A 442 -12.55 -7.22 13.61
CA LEU A 442 -13.98 -7.04 13.37
C LEU A 442 -14.68 -6.63 14.68
N THR A 443 -15.65 -5.72 14.59
CA THR A 443 -16.49 -5.37 15.74
C THR A 443 -17.41 -6.54 16.12
N ASP A 444 -17.94 -6.54 17.36
CA ASP A 444 -18.78 -7.63 17.89
C ASP A 444 -20.07 -7.87 17.06
N ASP A 445 -20.56 -6.83 16.39
CA ASP A 445 -21.72 -6.89 15.49
C ASP A 445 -21.39 -7.38 14.07
N LEU A 446 -20.10 -7.58 13.77
CA LEU A 446 -19.55 -8.01 12.48
C LEU A 446 -19.84 -7.07 11.30
N THR A 447 -20.30 -5.84 11.56
CA THR A 447 -20.66 -4.88 10.49
C THR A 447 -19.53 -3.92 10.14
N HIS A 448 -18.61 -3.69 11.06
CA HIS A 448 -17.50 -2.77 10.92
C HIS A 448 -16.16 -3.43 11.32
N VAL A 449 -15.06 -2.81 10.91
CA VAL A 449 -13.71 -3.18 11.32
C VAL A 449 -13.14 -2.04 12.15
N GLU A 450 -12.72 -2.38 13.37
CA GLU A 450 -11.97 -1.51 14.25
C GLU A 450 -10.47 -1.68 13.97
N VAL A 451 -9.84 -0.60 13.51
CA VAL A 451 -8.40 -0.53 13.24
C VAL A 451 -7.76 0.33 14.31
N LYS A 452 -7.03 -0.29 15.24
CA LYS A 452 -6.26 0.41 16.27
C LYS A 452 -4.90 0.79 15.72
N ALA A 453 -4.55 2.06 15.81
CA ALA A 453 -3.27 2.56 15.35
C ALA A 453 -2.62 3.46 16.39
N ARG A 454 -1.30 3.47 16.41
CA ARG A 454 -0.52 4.30 17.33
C ARG A 454 0.30 5.30 16.55
N LEU A 455 0.14 6.59 16.88
CA LEU A 455 0.97 7.64 16.32
C LEU A 455 2.30 7.77 17.06
N ASN A 456 3.28 8.37 16.41
CA ASN A 456 4.58 8.70 17.00
C ASN A 456 4.44 9.74 18.11
N SER A 457 5.40 9.76 19.05
CA SER A 457 5.42 10.73 20.15
C SER A 457 5.42 12.16 19.62
N GLY A 458 4.60 13.04 20.22
CA GLY A 458 4.44 14.43 19.80
C GLY A 458 3.49 14.67 18.62
N MET A 459 3.00 13.63 17.94
CA MET A 459 2.07 13.75 16.80
C MET A 459 0.61 13.92 17.20
N GLN A 460 0.31 14.03 18.51
CA GLN A 460 -1.03 14.34 19.00
C GLN A 460 -1.58 15.66 18.47
N LYS A 461 -0.69 16.60 18.09
CA LYS A 461 -1.05 17.90 17.49
C LYS A 461 -1.67 17.77 16.09
N LEU A 462 -1.54 16.61 15.44
CA LEU A 462 -2.16 16.36 14.14
C LEU A 462 -3.61 15.89 14.29
N LEU A 463 -4.02 15.51 15.51
CA LEU A 463 -5.33 14.96 15.81
C LEU A 463 -6.28 16.04 16.32
N HIS A 464 -7.35 16.22 15.58
CA HIS A 464 -8.44 17.16 15.84
C HIS A 464 -9.73 16.59 15.25
N ASN A 465 -10.88 17.12 15.66
CA ASN A 465 -12.19 16.61 15.21
C ASN A 465 -12.39 16.66 13.68
N ASP A 466 -11.70 17.57 13.00
CA ASP A 466 -11.67 17.73 11.54
C ASP A 466 -10.54 16.96 10.85
N SER A 467 -9.82 16.08 11.55
CA SER A 467 -8.77 15.24 10.94
C SER A 467 -9.39 14.11 10.15
N VAL A 468 -8.84 13.87 8.96
CA VAL A 468 -9.38 12.88 8.01
C VAL A 468 -8.34 11.82 7.74
N PHE A 469 -8.76 10.56 7.83
CA PHE A 469 -7.95 9.39 7.50
C PHE A 469 -8.52 8.71 6.26
N TRP A 470 -7.66 8.33 5.33
CA TRP A 470 -8.07 7.48 4.20
C TRP A 470 -7.00 6.47 3.81
N VAL A 471 -7.43 5.36 3.21
CA VAL A 471 -6.53 4.33 2.71
C VAL A 471 -5.99 4.74 1.34
N VAL A 472 -4.68 4.66 1.17
CA VAL A 472 -4.00 4.78 -0.12
C VAL A 472 -3.57 3.38 -0.56
N LYS A 473 -4.17 2.91 -1.65
CA LYS A 473 -3.91 1.61 -2.28
C LYS A 473 -3.78 1.79 -3.80
N PRO A 474 -3.20 0.82 -4.54
CA PRO A 474 -3.05 0.97 -5.97
C PRO A 474 -4.44 0.85 -6.59
N GLN A 475 -4.90 1.92 -7.25
CA GLN A 475 -6.22 1.96 -7.87
C GLN A 475 -6.07 2.19 -9.37
N VAL A 476 -6.82 1.41 -10.14
CA VAL A 476 -6.96 1.57 -11.58
C VAL A 476 -8.35 2.13 -11.84
N GLY A 477 -8.41 3.42 -12.15
CA GLY A 477 -9.64 4.14 -12.44
C GLY A 477 -9.70 4.64 -13.89
N ARG A 478 -10.82 5.24 -14.27
CA ARG A 478 -10.98 5.90 -15.58
C ARG A 478 -10.06 7.12 -15.74
N GLU A 479 -9.66 7.75 -14.64
CA GLU A 479 -8.75 8.91 -14.62
C GLU A 479 -7.25 8.54 -14.68
N GLY A 480 -6.92 7.24 -14.58
CA GLY A 480 -5.53 6.76 -14.61
C GLY A 480 -5.21 5.79 -13.48
N ILE A 481 -3.90 5.60 -13.24
CA ILE A 481 -3.38 4.71 -12.20
C ILE A 481 -2.87 5.57 -11.05
N SER A 482 -3.49 5.47 -9.88
CA SER A 482 -3.03 6.12 -8.64
C SER A 482 -2.40 5.09 -7.71
N GLY A 483 -1.58 5.57 -6.77
CA GLY A 483 -1.03 4.71 -5.72
C GLY A 483 0.08 3.75 -6.19
N LEU A 484 0.75 3.97 -7.32
CA LEU A 484 1.84 3.09 -7.79
C LEU A 484 2.93 2.82 -6.73
N GLY A 485 3.19 3.77 -5.83
CA GLY A 485 4.13 3.58 -4.72
C GLY A 485 3.77 2.41 -3.80
N THR A 486 2.49 2.06 -3.69
CA THR A 486 2.02 0.96 -2.83
C THR A 486 2.29 -0.42 -3.42
N LEU A 487 2.70 -0.53 -4.68
CA LEU A 487 3.14 -1.81 -5.25
C LEU A 487 4.44 -2.32 -4.61
N LEU A 488 5.28 -1.40 -4.14
CA LEU A 488 6.53 -1.73 -3.45
C LEU A 488 6.39 -1.64 -1.93
N SER A 489 5.70 -0.61 -1.42
CA SER A 489 5.60 -0.36 0.03
C SER A 489 4.40 -1.00 0.72
N GLY A 490 3.47 -1.60 -0.03
CA GLY A 490 2.15 -1.97 0.48
C GLY A 490 1.21 -0.77 0.63
N ALA A 491 -0.06 -1.04 0.96
CA ALA A 491 -1.05 0.00 1.25
C ALA A 491 -0.70 0.74 2.55
N TYR A 492 -1.05 2.02 2.63
CA TYR A 492 -0.83 2.85 3.82
C TYR A 492 -2.04 3.74 4.06
N ILE A 493 -2.15 4.29 5.27
CA ILE A 493 -3.21 5.23 5.64
C ILE A 493 -2.60 6.63 5.58
N GLU A 494 -3.24 7.56 4.87
CA GLU A 494 -2.85 8.97 4.88
C GLU A 494 -3.72 9.73 5.89
N LEU A 495 -3.08 10.60 6.68
CA LEU A 495 -3.68 11.49 7.68
C LEU A 495 -3.55 12.93 7.20
N GLN A 496 -4.69 13.57 6.97
CA GLN A 496 -4.77 15.02 6.85
C GLN A 496 -4.98 15.65 8.24
N PRO A 497 -4.03 16.47 8.72
CA PRO A 497 -4.15 17.10 10.03
C PRO A 497 -5.32 18.08 10.07
N GLY A 498 -6.11 18.01 11.13
CA GLY A 498 -7.14 19.00 11.43
C GLY A 498 -6.60 20.24 12.15
N THR A 499 -7.44 21.24 12.33
CA THR A 499 -7.10 22.49 13.05
C THR A 499 -8.13 22.88 14.11
N LYS A 500 -9.28 22.21 14.16
CA LYS A 500 -10.44 22.62 14.98
C LYS A 500 -10.97 21.47 15.83
N GLY A 501 -11.34 21.81 17.06
CA GLY A 501 -12.01 20.89 17.99
C GLY A 501 -11.06 20.01 18.81
N SER A 502 -11.66 19.29 19.77
CA SER A 502 -10.98 18.31 20.62
C SER A 502 -10.64 17.04 19.85
N VAL A 503 -9.76 16.20 20.39
CA VAL A 503 -9.43 14.87 19.86
C VAL A 503 -10.62 13.92 20.10
N PRO A 504 -11.38 13.50 19.07
CA PRO A 504 -12.40 12.46 19.24
C PRO A 504 -11.77 11.10 19.56
N ALA A 505 -12.56 10.23 20.20
CA ALA A 505 -12.13 8.88 20.57
C ALA A 505 -12.01 7.93 19.36
N GLN A 506 -12.77 8.20 18.29
CA GLN A 506 -12.86 7.36 17.10
C GLN A 506 -12.89 8.24 15.85
N TYR A 507 -12.26 7.78 14.77
CA TYR A 507 -12.27 8.43 13.46
C TYR A 507 -12.79 7.49 12.37
N PRO A 508 -13.57 7.99 11.41
CA PRO A 508 -13.88 7.22 10.21
C PRO A 508 -12.61 7.10 9.33
N LEU A 509 -12.34 5.90 8.84
CA LEU A 509 -11.32 5.64 7.83
C LEU A 509 -11.99 5.53 6.46
N LEU A 510 -11.67 6.48 5.58
CA LEU A 510 -12.26 6.55 4.25
C LEU A 510 -11.50 5.64 3.26
N ASP A 511 -12.20 5.08 2.27
CA ASP A 511 -11.58 4.24 1.23
C ASP A 511 -10.83 5.05 0.14
N SER A 512 -11.09 6.36 0.06
CA SER A 512 -10.53 7.25 -0.95
C SER A 512 -10.31 8.65 -0.37
N PRO A 513 -9.35 9.41 -0.92
CA PRO A 513 -9.09 10.77 -0.47
C PRO A 513 -10.34 11.64 -0.63
N PRO A 514 -10.65 12.52 0.34
CA PRO A 514 -11.73 13.49 0.17
C PRO A 514 -11.39 14.43 -1.00
N LEU A 515 -12.30 14.56 -1.97
CA LEU A 515 -12.12 15.40 -3.17
C LEU A 515 -11.95 16.89 -2.83
N ALA A 516 -12.56 17.34 -1.73
CA ALA A 516 -12.36 18.66 -1.16
C ALA A 516 -12.55 18.59 0.36
N SER A 517 -11.73 19.33 1.11
CA SER A 517 -12.01 19.54 2.53
C SER A 517 -13.28 20.39 2.70
N PRO A 518 -14.04 20.24 3.80
CA PRO A 518 -15.18 21.12 4.09
C PRO A 518 -14.79 22.62 4.06
N ASP A 519 -13.56 22.93 4.49
CA ASP A 519 -12.97 24.27 4.54
C ASP A 519 -12.24 24.69 3.24
N ALA A 520 -12.31 23.89 2.18
CA ALA A 520 -11.68 24.25 0.90
C ALA A 520 -12.28 25.55 0.34
N LYS A 521 -11.41 26.51 0.00
CA LYS A 521 -11.83 27.80 -0.55
C LYS A 521 -12.37 27.63 -1.97
N GLY A 522 -13.60 28.06 -2.20
CA GLY A 522 -14.30 27.94 -3.48
C GLY A 522 -15.81 28.02 -3.28
N ILE A 523 -16.56 27.66 -4.32
CA ILE A 523 -18.02 27.62 -4.31
C ILE A 523 -18.52 26.21 -4.65
N ARG A 524 -19.58 25.76 -3.97
CA ARG A 524 -20.29 24.51 -4.31
C ARG A 524 -21.57 24.87 -5.04
N ILE A 525 -21.85 24.18 -6.14
CA ILE A 525 -23.03 24.44 -6.99
C ILE A 525 -23.79 23.12 -7.17
N LEU A 526 -25.12 23.19 -7.20
CA LEU A 526 -25.97 22.03 -7.40
C LEU A 526 -26.48 22.01 -8.85
N LEU A 527 -26.30 20.89 -9.55
CA LEU A 527 -26.79 20.70 -10.90
C LEU A 527 -27.89 19.64 -10.94
N GLU A 528 -29.04 19.96 -11.52
CA GLU A 528 -30.10 18.99 -11.76
C GLU A 528 -30.07 18.45 -13.20
N SER A 529 -30.12 17.11 -13.34
CA SER A 529 -30.23 16.39 -14.61
C SER A 529 -31.40 15.39 -14.59
N SER A 530 -32.07 15.25 -15.74
CA SER A 530 -33.13 14.26 -15.96
C SER A 530 -32.60 12.88 -16.41
N LYS A 531 -31.34 12.80 -16.84
CA LYS A 531 -30.69 11.57 -17.32
C LYS A 531 -29.48 11.20 -16.45
N ALA A 532 -29.34 9.90 -16.19
CA ALA A 532 -28.21 9.30 -15.48
C ALA A 532 -27.07 8.91 -16.42
N GLY A 533 -25.84 8.86 -15.88
CA GLY A 533 -24.78 8.02 -16.44
C GLY A 533 -23.66 8.69 -17.25
N GLN A 534 -23.50 10.01 -17.19
CA GLN A 534 -22.42 10.71 -17.91
C GLN A 534 -21.49 11.54 -17.01
N LEU A 535 -21.78 11.60 -15.71
CA LEU A 535 -20.98 12.31 -14.72
C LEU A 535 -20.81 11.47 -13.46
N SER A 536 -19.57 11.34 -13.03
CA SER A 536 -19.10 10.64 -11.84
C SER A 536 -18.34 11.60 -10.92
N PRO A 537 -18.35 11.36 -9.59
CA PRO A 537 -17.46 12.09 -8.68
C PRO A 537 -16.00 11.99 -9.14
N GLY A 538 -15.30 13.13 -9.18
CA GLY A 538 -13.94 13.25 -9.74
C GLY A 538 -13.91 14.01 -11.07
N ASP A 539 -14.94 13.85 -11.91
CA ASP A 539 -14.97 14.40 -13.27
C ASP A 539 -14.71 15.91 -13.29
N PRO A 540 -13.98 16.41 -14.30
CA PRO A 540 -13.56 17.79 -14.33
C PRO A 540 -14.72 18.75 -14.63
N VAL A 541 -14.71 19.89 -13.95
CA VAL A 541 -15.52 21.05 -14.30
C VAL A 541 -14.64 22.03 -15.07
N LEU A 542 -15.05 22.37 -16.28
CA LEU A 542 -14.30 23.14 -17.26
C LEU A 542 -14.96 24.50 -17.52
N PHE A 543 -14.14 25.53 -17.66
CA PHE A 543 -14.53 26.83 -18.20
C PHE A 543 -13.69 27.07 -19.46
N ARG A 544 -14.34 27.13 -20.63
CA ARG A 544 -13.66 27.27 -21.94
C ARG A 544 -12.51 26.26 -22.14
N GLY A 545 -12.72 25.01 -21.72
CA GLY A 545 -11.73 23.92 -21.80
C GLY A 545 -10.66 23.92 -20.69
N TYR A 546 -10.64 24.93 -19.80
CA TYR A 546 -9.72 24.99 -18.67
C TYR A 546 -10.36 24.41 -17.40
N ARG A 547 -9.67 23.50 -16.70
CA ARG A 547 -10.19 22.86 -15.47
C ARG A 547 -10.22 23.86 -14.31
N VAL A 548 -11.42 24.16 -13.83
CA VAL A 548 -11.67 25.08 -12.72
C VAL A 548 -12.21 24.39 -11.46
N GLY A 549 -12.65 23.14 -11.57
CA GLY A 549 -13.22 22.39 -10.47
C GLY A 549 -13.38 20.89 -10.76
N SER A 550 -14.19 20.23 -9.95
CA SER A 550 -14.54 18.81 -10.09
C SER A 550 -15.94 18.52 -9.54
N VAL A 551 -16.55 17.43 -10.00
CA VAL A 551 -17.78 16.87 -9.43
C VAL A 551 -17.44 16.27 -8.05
N GLU A 552 -18.06 16.78 -6.98
CA GLU A 552 -17.85 16.33 -5.60
C GLU A 552 -18.76 15.13 -5.28
N THR A 553 -20.04 15.20 -5.64
CA THR A 553 -21.00 14.11 -5.41
C THR A 553 -22.03 13.99 -6.54
N SER A 554 -22.66 12.81 -6.63
CA SER A 554 -23.79 12.52 -7.50
C SER A 554 -24.84 11.79 -6.68
N THR A 555 -26.04 12.35 -6.55
CA THR A 555 -27.12 11.77 -5.73
C THR A 555 -28.40 11.71 -6.53
N PHE A 556 -29.02 10.53 -6.55
CA PHE A 556 -30.33 10.34 -7.18
C PHE A 556 -31.42 10.72 -6.17
N ASP A 557 -32.19 11.78 -6.47
CA ASP A 557 -33.37 12.15 -5.71
C ASP A 557 -34.54 11.27 -6.17
N THR A 558 -34.95 10.35 -5.30
CA THR A 558 -36.02 9.39 -5.57
C THR A 558 -37.40 10.03 -5.68
N GLN A 559 -37.62 11.19 -5.04
CA GLN A 559 -38.89 11.91 -5.09
C GLN A 559 -39.00 12.75 -6.38
N LYS A 560 -37.96 13.53 -6.69
CA LYS A 560 -37.91 14.36 -7.91
C LYS A 560 -37.65 13.54 -9.18
N ARG A 561 -37.19 12.29 -9.06
CA ARG A 561 -36.72 11.44 -10.18
C ARG A 561 -35.65 12.13 -11.03
N ARG A 562 -34.79 12.91 -10.36
CA ARG A 562 -33.69 13.66 -10.96
C ARG A 562 -32.40 13.34 -10.24
N ILE A 563 -31.29 13.50 -10.95
CA ILE A 563 -29.97 13.42 -10.33
C ILE A 563 -29.53 14.83 -10.00
N THR A 564 -29.10 14.99 -8.75
CA THR A 564 -28.45 16.20 -8.27
C THR A 564 -26.96 15.93 -8.18
N TYR A 565 -26.18 16.68 -8.95
CA TYR A 565 -24.73 16.69 -8.85
C TYR A 565 -24.29 17.87 -8.00
N GLN A 566 -23.35 17.66 -7.09
CA GLN A 566 -22.68 18.75 -6.39
C GLN A 566 -21.33 18.98 -7.05
N LEU A 567 -21.12 20.17 -7.61
CA LEU A 567 -19.83 20.60 -8.14
C LEU A 567 -19.08 21.40 -7.09
N PHE A 568 -17.75 21.26 -7.06
CA PHE A 568 -16.87 22.16 -6.33
C PHE A 568 -15.97 22.91 -7.31
N ILE A 569 -16.04 24.24 -7.28
CA ILE A 569 -15.23 25.14 -8.12
C ILE A 569 -14.25 25.86 -7.21
N ASN A 570 -12.95 25.67 -7.49
CA ASN A 570 -11.86 26.14 -6.64
C ASN A 570 -11.71 27.67 -6.69
N ALA A 571 -11.39 28.32 -5.57
CA ALA A 571 -10.90 29.70 -5.61
C ALA A 571 -9.54 29.76 -6.34
N PRO A 572 -9.29 30.76 -7.20
CA PRO A 572 -10.06 32.00 -7.43
C PRO A 572 -11.11 31.92 -8.56
N ASN A 573 -11.38 30.73 -9.09
CA ASN A 573 -12.30 30.53 -10.22
C ASN A 573 -13.78 30.54 -9.82
N ASP A 574 -14.07 30.54 -8.53
CA ASP A 574 -15.41 30.71 -7.96
C ASP A 574 -16.11 31.98 -8.48
N ARG A 575 -15.34 33.01 -8.81
CA ARG A 575 -15.83 34.28 -9.39
C ARG A 575 -16.39 34.16 -10.81
N LEU A 576 -16.10 33.05 -11.51
CA LEU A 576 -16.59 32.80 -12.87
C LEU A 576 -18.05 32.34 -12.88
N VAL A 577 -18.60 31.95 -11.72
CA VAL A 577 -19.96 31.45 -11.59
C VAL A 577 -20.92 32.60 -11.27
N THR A 578 -21.78 32.92 -12.23
CA THR A 578 -22.78 33.98 -12.10
C THR A 578 -24.19 33.48 -12.43
N THR A 579 -25.20 34.31 -12.17
CA THR A 579 -26.62 33.97 -12.44
C THR A 579 -26.89 33.58 -13.89
N ASN A 580 -26.11 34.11 -14.84
CA ASN A 580 -26.32 33.92 -16.27
C ASN A 580 -25.49 32.79 -16.88
N VAL A 581 -24.58 32.19 -16.11
CA VAL A 581 -23.84 31.00 -16.55
C VAL A 581 -24.79 29.84 -16.81
N ARG A 582 -24.47 29.04 -17.82
CA ARG A 582 -25.17 27.80 -18.14
C ARG A 582 -24.17 26.64 -18.17
N PHE A 583 -24.57 25.52 -17.61
CA PHE A 583 -23.75 24.30 -17.53
C PHE A 583 -24.27 23.27 -18.52
N TRP A 584 -23.39 22.69 -19.33
CA TRP A 584 -23.71 21.59 -20.21
C TRP A 584 -22.75 20.42 -20.00
N LYS A 585 -23.19 19.24 -20.41
CA LYS A 585 -22.36 18.03 -20.40
C LYS A 585 -21.33 18.11 -21.51
N ASP A 586 -20.09 17.84 -21.14
CA ASP A 586 -18.96 17.77 -22.06
C ASP A 586 -18.52 16.31 -22.11
N SER A 587 -19.10 15.55 -23.04
CA SER A 587 -18.88 14.10 -23.11
C SER A 587 -18.68 13.64 -24.55
N GLY A 588 -17.51 13.03 -24.78
CA GLY A 588 -17.23 12.26 -26.00
C GLY A 588 -16.88 13.08 -27.25
N ILE A 589 -17.13 12.47 -28.39
CA ILE A 589 -16.96 13.04 -29.73
C ILE A 589 -18.36 13.34 -30.25
N ALA A 590 -18.72 14.62 -30.40
CA ALA A 590 -19.94 15.02 -31.05
C ALA A 590 -19.63 15.31 -32.53
N VAL A 591 -20.37 14.67 -33.43
CA VAL A 591 -20.24 14.89 -34.88
C VAL A 591 -21.55 15.48 -35.38
N ASP A 592 -21.50 16.75 -35.75
CA ASP A 592 -22.61 17.46 -36.35
C ASP A 592 -22.44 17.53 -37.86
N LEU A 593 -23.41 16.98 -38.59
CA LEU A 593 -23.54 17.22 -40.03
C LEU A 593 -24.53 18.36 -40.26
N THR A 594 -24.01 19.50 -40.70
CA THR A 594 -24.82 20.67 -41.06
C THR A 594 -24.74 20.94 -42.57
N SER A 595 -25.60 21.83 -43.07
CA SER A 595 -25.54 22.32 -44.46
C SER A 595 -24.24 23.07 -44.77
N ALA A 596 -23.54 23.58 -43.75
CA ALA A 596 -22.23 24.23 -43.87
C ALA A 596 -21.06 23.24 -43.89
N GLY A 597 -21.29 21.97 -43.57
CA GLY A 597 -20.26 20.92 -43.51
C GLY A 597 -20.33 20.06 -42.26
N MET A 598 -19.37 19.15 -42.13
CA MET A 598 -19.18 18.30 -40.94
C MET A 598 -18.34 19.06 -39.91
N ARG A 599 -18.88 19.22 -38.70
CA ARG A 599 -18.18 19.75 -37.52
C ARG A 599 -17.99 18.62 -36.52
N VAL A 600 -16.77 18.49 -36.02
CA VAL A 600 -16.44 17.50 -34.99
C VAL A 600 -15.99 18.26 -33.76
N GLU A 601 -16.72 18.10 -32.66
CA GLU A 601 -16.35 18.62 -31.36
C GLU A 601 -15.77 17.47 -30.54
N MET A 602 -14.51 17.61 -30.14
CA MET A 602 -13.83 16.65 -29.27
C MET A 602 -13.51 17.34 -27.95
N GLY A 603 -13.97 16.74 -26.86
CA GLY A 603 -13.52 17.10 -25.52
C GLY A 603 -12.05 16.74 -25.30
N SER A 604 -11.53 17.07 -24.13
CA SER A 604 -10.17 16.67 -23.73
C SER A 604 -10.06 15.15 -23.58
N LEU A 605 -8.84 14.61 -23.58
CA LEU A 605 -8.62 13.16 -23.41
C LEU A 605 -9.29 12.62 -22.14
N SER A 606 -9.35 13.41 -21.05
CA SER A 606 -10.04 13.02 -19.83
C SER A 606 -11.57 12.96 -20.00
N THR A 607 -12.20 13.89 -20.74
CA THR A 607 -13.66 13.89 -20.93
C THR A 607 -14.13 12.84 -21.95
N LEU A 608 -13.23 12.38 -22.84
CA LEU A 608 -13.49 11.23 -23.73
C LEU A 608 -13.70 9.91 -22.96
N PHE A 609 -13.00 9.71 -21.83
CA PHE A 609 -13.06 8.47 -21.04
C PHE A 609 -13.90 8.59 -19.76
N GLY A 610 -13.94 9.77 -19.15
CA GLY A 610 -14.60 10.02 -17.85
C GLY A 610 -15.89 10.84 -17.91
N GLY A 611 -16.14 11.60 -18.98
CA GLY A 611 -17.15 12.66 -18.99
C GLY A 611 -16.63 13.95 -18.35
N GLY A 612 -17.45 15.00 -18.33
CA GLY A 612 -17.09 16.31 -17.80
C GLY A 612 -18.25 17.30 -17.87
N VAL A 613 -18.15 18.39 -17.13
CA VAL A 613 -19.11 19.50 -17.19
C VAL A 613 -18.39 20.74 -17.68
N SER A 614 -18.94 21.39 -18.70
CA SER A 614 -18.47 22.68 -19.18
C SER A 614 -19.49 23.76 -18.87
N PHE A 615 -19.02 24.98 -18.63
CA PHE A 615 -19.89 26.13 -18.46
C PHE A 615 -19.30 27.40 -19.09
N ASP A 616 -20.19 28.28 -19.52
CA ASP A 616 -19.88 29.61 -20.05
C ASP A 616 -21.17 30.46 -20.02
N ILE A 617 -21.03 31.74 -20.38
CA ILE A 617 -22.14 32.66 -20.55
C ILE A 617 -22.61 32.57 -22.01
N PRO A 618 -23.90 32.32 -22.28
CA PRO A 618 -24.43 32.30 -23.64
C PRO A 618 -24.20 33.63 -24.38
N GLU A 619 -23.97 33.57 -25.70
CA GLU A 619 -23.74 34.76 -26.52
C GLU A 619 -24.93 35.74 -26.44
N GLY A 620 -24.64 37.02 -26.19
CA GLY A 620 -25.65 38.08 -26.10
C GLY A 620 -26.24 38.32 -24.70
N LEU A 621 -25.79 37.59 -23.67
CA LEU A 621 -26.14 37.84 -22.27
C LEU A 621 -25.00 38.54 -21.52
N ASP A 622 -25.34 39.43 -20.61
CA ASP A 622 -24.39 40.06 -19.68
C ASP A 622 -23.87 39.07 -18.63
N LEU A 623 -22.73 39.39 -18.02
CA LEU A 623 -22.09 38.55 -16.99
C LEU A 623 -23.01 38.18 -15.82
N GLY A 624 -24.00 39.02 -15.46
CA GLY A 624 -24.84 38.79 -14.28
C GLY A 624 -24.09 38.96 -12.96
N GLU A 625 -24.72 38.56 -11.85
CA GLU A 625 -24.16 38.71 -10.50
C GLU A 625 -23.54 37.40 -9.99
N PRO A 626 -22.48 37.45 -9.16
CA PRO A 626 -21.94 36.26 -8.49
C PRO A 626 -23.00 35.57 -7.64
N VAL A 627 -23.02 34.23 -7.67
CA VAL A 627 -24.05 33.46 -6.95
C VAL A 627 -23.62 33.02 -5.55
N ALA A 628 -24.63 32.75 -4.72
CA ALA A 628 -24.43 32.18 -3.40
C ALA A 628 -24.05 30.70 -3.49
N ASN A 629 -23.42 30.20 -2.43
CA ASN A 629 -23.07 28.79 -2.29
C ASN A 629 -24.32 27.91 -2.32
N LYS A 630 -24.25 26.77 -3.00
CA LYS A 630 -25.33 25.79 -3.24
C LYS A 630 -26.50 26.30 -4.09
N THR A 631 -26.26 27.31 -4.93
CA THR A 631 -27.24 27.71 -5.96
C THR A 631 -27.50 26.55 -6.93
N GLU A 632 -28.76 26.35 -7.30
CA GLU A 632 -29.18 25.29 -8.22
C GLU A 632 -29.16 25.78 -9.68
N TYR A 633 -28.59 24.96 -10.58
CA TYR A 633 -28.59 25.17 -12.02
C TYR A 633 -29.12 23.93 -12.75
N HIS A 634 -29.63 24.15 -13.95
CA HIS A 634 -29.97 23.05 -14.85
C HIS A 634 -28.72 22.60 -15.64
N LEU A 635 -28.50 21.28 -15.70
CA LEU A 635 -27.45 20.70 -16.54
C LEU A 635 -28.03 20.33 -17.91
N PHE A 636 -27.61 21.08 -18.92
CA PHE A 636 -27.98 20.89 -20.32
C PHE A 636 -27.23 19.69 -20.93
N ASP A 637 -27.84 19.03 -21.92
CA ASP A 637 -27.22 17.86 -22.58
C ASP A 637 -26.05 18.27 -23.50
N ASP A 638 -26.12 19.46 -24.11
CA ASP A 638 -25.11 20.01 -25.01
C ASP A 638 -25.23 21.54 -25.12
N GLN A 639 -24.24 22.20 -25.73
CA GLN A 639 -24.24 23.67 -25.88
C GLN A 639 -25.39 24.19 -26.74
N LYS A 640 -25.87 23.42 -27.72
CA LYS A 640 -26.96 23.83 -28.62
C LYS A 640 -28.30 23.86 -27.90
N SER A 641 -28.53 22.92 -26.97
CA SER A 641 -29.73 22.89 -26.13
C SER A 641 -29.85 24.11 -25.22
N ILE A 642 -28.73 24.79 -24.92
CA ILE A 642 -28.75 26.08 -24.22
C ILE A 642 -29.37 27.15 -25.12
N GLN A 643 -28.95 27.26 -26.39
CA GLN A 643 -29.45 28.29 -27.32
C GLN A 643 -30.96 28.21 -27.53
N ASP A 644 -31.52 27.00 -27.60
CA ASP A 644 -32.96 26.81 -27.73
C ASP A 644 -33.72 27.14 -26.40
N SER A 645 -33.03 27.20 -25.26
CA SER A 645 -33.60 27.56 -23.94
C SER A 645 -33.45 29.04 -23.56
N VAL A 646 -32.60 29.80 -24.25
CA VAL A 646 -32.36 31.23 -23.97
C VAL A 646 -33.62 32.06 -24.24
N PHE A 647 -34.45 31.64 -25.21
CA PHE A 647 -35.68 32.34 -25.59
C PHE A 647 -36.91 31.65 -25.01
N THR A 648 -37.20 31.90 -23.74
CA THR A 648 -38.35 31.30 -23.04
C THR A 648 -39.69 31.95 -23.40
N GLU A 649 -39.68 33.23 -23.81
CA GLU A 649 -40.89 33.91 -24.26
C GLU A 649 -41.21 33.55 -25.72
N HIS A 650 -42.33 32.85 -25.90
CA HIS A 650 -42.82 32.44 -27.21
C HIS A 650 -44.33 32.65 -27.32
N ILE A 651 -44.79 32.84 -28.55
CA ILE A 651 -46.21 32.92 -28.90
C ILE A 651 -46.54 31.67 -29.72
N ASP A 652 -47.47 30.86 -29.22
CA ASP A 652 -47.89 29.62 -29.87
C ASP A 652 -48.89 29.88 -31.00
N TYR A 653 -48.56 29.40 -32.19
CA TYR A 653 -49.43 29.37 -33.36
C TYR A 653 -49.69 27.92 -33.78
N VAL A 654 -50.82 27.70 -34.46
CA VAL A 654 -51.12 26.40 -35.07
C VAL A 654 -51.16 26.54 -36.59
N MET A 655 -50.49 25.61 -37.27
CA MET A 655 -50.53 25.46 -38.72
C MET A 655 -51.15 24.12 -39.09
N PHE A 656 -52.06 24.13 -40.07
CA PHE A 656 -52.75 22.92 -40.55
C PHE A 656 -52.22 22.53 -41.92
N PHE A 657 -51.38 21.50 -42.02
CA PHE A 657 -50.81 21.06 -43.30
C PHE A 657 -51.64 19.97 -43.96
N LYS A 658 -51.86 20.10 -45.27
CA LYS A 658 -52.42 19.03 -46.13
C LYS A 658 -51.33 18.09 -46.65
N ASP A 659 -50.12 18.62 -46.80
CA ASP A 659 -48.94 17.89 -47.26
C ASP A 659 -48.42 16.96 -46.16
N SER A 660 -47.57 15.99 -46.54
CA SER A 660 -46.92 15.11 -45.58
C SER A 660 -45.96 15.91 -44.68
N VAL A 661 -46.13 15.79 -43.36
CA VAL A 661 -45.19 16.34 -42.37
C VAL A 661 -44.00 15.40 -42.09
N ARG A 662 -43.83 14.33 -42.88
CA ARG A 662 -42.74 13.36 -42.70
C ARG A 662 -41.40 14.07 -42.91
N GLY A 663 -40.55 14.05 -41.88
CA GLY A 663 -39.27 14.76 -41.88
C GLY A 663 -39.30 16.08 -41.10
N LEU A 664 -40.47 16.55 -40.68
CA LEU A 664 -40.61 17.65 -39.73
C LEU A 664 -40.50 17.10 -38.29
N GLN A 665 -39.56 17.63 -37.51
CA GLN A 665 -39.34 17.22 -36.12
C GLN A 665 -39.58 18.41 -35.17
N PRO A 666 -39.98 18.17 -33.91
CA PRO A 666 -39.93 19.19 -32.86
C PRO A 666 -38.55 19.85 -32.80
N GLY A 667 -38.49 21.17 -32.70
CA GLY A 667 -37.27 21.98 -32.76
C GLY A 667 -36.86 22.43 -34.16
N ALA A 668 -37.46 21.89 -35.24
CA ALA A 668 -37.20 22.34 -36.60
C ALA A 668 -37.42 23.85 -36.75
N PRO A 669 -36.59 24.57 -37.52
CA PRO A 669 -36.67 26.02 -37.60
C PRO A 669 -37.94 26.46 -38.34
N VAL A 670 -38.47 27.60 -37.91
CA VAL A 670 -39.52 28.33 -38.61
C VAL A 670 -38.87 29.60 -39.14
N GLU A 671 -38.80 29.74 -40.45
CA GLU A 671 -37.98 30.77 -41.09
C GLU A 671 -38.84 31.70 -41.93
N PHE A 672 -38.49 32.97 -41.96
CA PHE A 672 -39.00 33.94 -42.92
C PHE A 672 -37.84 34.38 -43.81
N ARG A 673 -37.89 33.97 -45.09
CA ARG A 673 -36.83 34.28 -46.08
C ARG A 673 -35.42 33.92 -45.59
N GLY A 674 -35.28 32.79 -44.89
CA GLY A 674 -34.01 32.30 -44.35
C GLY A 674 -33.62 32.88 -42.98
N ILE A 675 -34.44 33.72 -42.35
CA ILE A 675 -34.24 34.22 -40.98
C ILE A 675 -35.10 33.39 -40.02
N ARG A 676 -34.49 32.73 -39.03
CA ARG A 676 -35.19 31.89 -38.05
C ARG A 676 -36.02 32.73 -37.07
N LEU A 677 -37.34 32.71 -37.23
CA LEU A 677 -38.30 33.42 -36.40
C LEU A 677 -38.79 32.61 -35.19
N GLY A 678 -38.59 31.29 -35.22
CA GLY A 678 -39.10 30.41 -34.21
C GLY A 678 -38.76 28.95 -34.44
N THR A 679 -39.50 28.08 -33.76
CA THR A 679 -39.30 26.63 -33.75
C THR A 679 -40.62 25.87 -33.82
N VAL A 680 -40.58 24.66 -34.38
CA VAL A 680 -41.71 23.73 -34.31
C VAL A 680 -41.81 23.18 -32.90
N GLY A 681 -42.94 23.42 -32.21
CA GLY A 681 -43.18 22.92 -30.86
C GLY A 681 -43.52 21.43 -30.85
N LYS A 682 -44.62 21.05 -31.51
CA LYS A 682 -45.12 19.66 -31.56
C LYS A 682 -45.66 19.31 -32.94
N VAL A 683 -45.35 18.09 -33.39
CA VAL A 683 -45.83 17.52 -34.65
C VAL A 683 -46.09 16.01 -34.47
N PRO A 684 -47.32 15.53 -34.70
CA PRO A 684 -48.56 16.30 -34.78
C PRO A 684 -48.92 16.90 -33.40
N PHE A 685 -49.60 18.04 -33.40
CA PHE A 685 -50.11 18.68 -32.18
C PHE A 685 -51.53 18.21 -31.88
N PHE A 686 -51.71 17.44 -30.80
CA PHE A 686 -53.03 16.95 -30.41
C PHE A 686 -53.82 18.04 -29.68
N ILE A 687 -54.81 18.62 -30.38
CA ILE A 687 -55.70 19.62 -29.80
C ILE A 687 -56.96 18.93 -29.26
N PRO A 688 -57.26 19.00 -27.95
CA PRO A 688 -58.47 18.42 -27.37
C PRO A 688 -59.73 18.95 -28.08
N GLY A 689 -60.62 18.05 -28.52
CA GLY A 689 -61.86 18.41 -29.23
C GLY A 689 -61.76 18.49 -30.77
N LEU A 690 -60.57 18.38 -31.35
CA LEU A 690 -60.38 18.30 -32.80
C LEU A 690 -60.78 16.90 -33.31
N LYS A 691 -62.01 16.75 -33.80
CA LYS A 691 -62.49 15.52 -34.48
C LYS A 691 -62.35 15.67 -35.99
N GLN A 692 -61.24 15.20 -36.57
CA GLN A 692 -61.10 15.10 -38.02
C GLN A 692 -61.51 13.72 -38.51
N ARG A 693 -62.23 13.66 -39.63
CA ARG A 693 -62.50 12.40 -40.34
C ARG A 693 -61.33 12.13 -41.30
N LEU A 694 -60.90 10.88 -41.44
CA LEU A 694 -59.93 10.48 -42.47
C LEU A 694 -60.61 10.55 -43.85
N ASN A 695 -60.62 11.76 -44.44
CA ASN A 695 -61.13 12.07 -45.77
C ASN A 695 -60.19 13.07 -46.47
N ASP A 696 -60.50 13.49 -47.69
CA ASP A 696 -59.65 14.37 -48.52
C ASP A 696 -59.35 15.77 -47.93
N ASP A 697 -60.01 16.17 -46.83
CA ASP A 697 -59.72 17.44 -46.12
C ASP A 697 -59.09 17.22 -44.73
N TYR A 698 -58.51 16.03 -44.48
CA TYR A 698 -57.69 15.78 -43.30
C TYR A 698 -56.46 16.70 -43.27
N ARG A 699 -56.20 17.36 -42.14
CA ARG A 699 -55.09 18.31 -42.00
C ARG A 699 -54.31 18.06 -40.73
N ILE A 700 -52.99 17.97 -40.85
CA ILE A 700 -52.11 17.69 -39.73
C ILE A 700 -51.83 18.99 -38.96
N PRO A 701 -52.30 19.13 -37.70
CA PRO A 701 -51.98 20.27 -36.86
C PRO A 701 -50.51 20.22 -36.42
N VAL A 702 -49.82 21.35 -36.54
CA VAL A 702 -48.45 21.54 -36.08
C VAL A 702 -48.41 22.78 -35.18
N GLU A 703 -47.90 22.63 -33.97
CA GLU A 703 -47.65 23.73 -33.03
C GLU A 703 -46.34 24.43 -33.42
N VAL A 704 -46.40 25.75 -33.56
CA VAL A 704 -45.28 26.61 -33.96
C VAL A 704 -45.08 27.67 -32.90
N ARG A 705 -43.86 27.76 -32.37
CA ARG A 705 -43.45 28.73 -31.36
C ARG A 705 -42.71 29.86 -32.05
N VAL A 706 -43.36 31.00 -32.17
CA VAL A 706 -42.68 32.23 -32.64
C VAL A 706 -42.00 32.85 -31.44
N GLU A 707 -40.72 33.23 -31.58
CA GLU A 707 -39.86 33.70 -30.49
C GLU A 707 -39.53 35.20 -30.71
N PRO A 708 -40.39 36.13 -30.22
CA PRO A 708 -40.24 37.59 -30.33
C PRO A 708 -38.83 38.14 -30.09
N GLN A 709 -38.17 37.59 -29.07
CA GLN A 709 -36.86 38.05 -28.60
C GLN A 709 -35.78 37.92 -29.68
N ARG A 710 -35.95 37.01 -30.66
CA ARG A 710 -35.05 36.88 -31.82
C ARG A 710 -35.14 38.07 -32.78
N LEU A 711 -36.31 38.70 -32.88
CA LEU A 711 -36.53 39.88 -33.72
C LEU A 711 -36.12 41.17 -33.01
N ILE A 712 -36.44 41.29 -31.71
CA ILE A 712 -36.26 42.54 -30.96
C ILE A 712 -34.78 42.94 -30.93
N ASN A 713 -33.87 41.98 -30.76
CA ASN A 713 -32.43 42.21 -30.76
C ASN A 713 -31.86 42.63 -32.13
N GLN A 714 -32.57 42.37 -33.24
CA GLN A 714 -32.11 42.69 -34.60
C GLN A 714 -32.82 43.89 -35.24
N LEU A 715 -34.07 44.17 -34.87
CA LEU A 715 -34.94 45.09 -35.59
C LEU A 715 -35.50 46.27 -34.76
N GLY A 716 -35.23 46.32 -33.45
CA GLY A 716 -35.54 47.49 -32.63
C GLY A 716 -37.04 47.82 -32.53
N GLY A 717 -37.69 47.26 -31.49
CA GLY A 717 -38.87 47.86 -30.85
C GLY A 717 -40.19 47.91 -31.63
N ASP A 718 -41.03 46.89 -31.45
CA ASP A 718 -42.48 47.08 -31.34
C ASP A 718 -43.07 46.01 -30.40
N PRO A 719 -43.66 46.36 -29.24
CA PRO A 719 -44.12 45.39 -28.25
C PRO A 719 -45.34 44.56 -28.66
N ASN A 720 -45.93 44.79 -29.85
CA ASN A 720 -47.17 44.14 -30.27
C ASN A 720 -47.00 43.23 -31.51
N ILE A 721 -46.05 42.30 -31.42
CA ILE A 721 -45.72 41.34 -32.50
C ILE A 721 -46.91 40.51 -32.97
N ARG A 722 -47.88 40.20 -32.08
CA ARG A 722 -49.10 39.47 -32.45
C ARG A 722 -49.94 40.24 -33.48
N ALA A 723 -50.20 41.52 -33.23
CA ALA A 723 -50.96 42.38 -34.13
C ALA A 723 -50.24 42.56 -35.48
N HIS A 724 -48.91 42.61 -35.46
CA HIS A 724 -48.09 42.69 -36.65
C HIS A 724 -48.19 41.40 -37.49
N ILE A 725 -48.02 40.22 -36.89
CA ILE A 725 -48.14 38.94 -37.60
C ILE A 725 -49.55 38.76 -38.18
N ASP A 726 -50.60 39.18 -37.47
CA ASP A 726 -51.97 39.17 -37.99
C ASP A 726 -52.17 40.08 -39.22
N ASP A 727 -51.56 41.27 -39.24
CA ASP A 727 -51.51 42.13 -40.44
C ASP A 727 -50.76 41.44 -41.59
N LEU A 728 -49.61 40.81 -41.32
CA LEU A 728 -48.86 40.09 -42.34
C LEU A 728 -49.66 38.91 -42.93
N ILE A 729 -50.43 38.17 -42.11
CA ILE A 729 -51.34 37.12 -42.59
C ILE A 729 -52.39 37.68 -43.54
N ASN A 730 -52.96 38.85 -43.22
CA ASN A 730 -53.93 39.55 -44.06
C ASN A 730 -53.30 40.02 -45.38
N ARG A 731 -52.01 40.37 -45.36
CA ARG A 731 -51.21 40.76 -46.53
C ARG A 731 -50.65 39.56 -47.33
N GLY A 732 -50.97 38.33 -46.92
CA GLY A 732 -50.69 37.13 -47.69
C GLY A 732 -49.57 36.23 -47.15
N LEU A 733 -49.15 36.40 -45.89
CA LEU A 733 -48.20 35.49 -45.23
C LEU A 733 -48.80 34.08 -45.13
N ARG A 734 -48.08 33.06 -45.60
CA ARG A 734 -48.48 31.65 -45.51
C ARG A 734 -47.30 30.79 -45.06
N GLY A 735 -47.60 29.75 -44.30
CA GLY A 735 -46.63 28.69 -44.00
C GLY A 735 -46.60 27.62 -45.09
N SER A 736 -45.41 27.19 -45.47
CA SER A 736 -45.19 26.06 -46.38
C SER A 736 -44.11 25.15 -45.83
N LEU A 737 -44.17 23.85 -46.16
CA LEU A 737 -43.10 22.91 -45.84
C LEU A 737 -42.05 22.96 -46.94
N LYS A 738 -40.79 23.21 -46.55
CA LYS A 738 -39.64 23.16 -47.44
C LYS A 738 -38.61 22.16 -46.93
N THR A 739 -37.84 21.57 -47.84
CA THR A 739 -36.76 20.64 -47.51
C THR A 739 -35.54 21.43 -47.05
N GLY A 740 -35.12 21.24 -45.81
CA GLY A 740 -33.93 21.87 -45.24
C GLY A 740 -32.66 21.09 -45.54
N ASN A 741 -32.73 19.76 -45.54
CA ASN A 741 -31.61 18.90 -45.89
C ASN A 741 -32.04 17.81 -46.88
N LEU A 742 -31.45 17.83 -48.08
CA LEU A 742 -31.75 16.88 -49.16
C LEU A 742 -31.29 15.45 -48.83
N VAL A 743 -30.30 15.29 -47.95
CA VAL A 743 -29.73 13.98 -47.59
C VAL A 743 -30.58 13.28 -46.54
N THR A 744 -30.99 13.99 -45.49
CA THR A 744 -31.79 13.41 -44.39
C THR A 744 -33.29 13.51 -44.62
N GLY A 745 -33.73 14.31 -45.60
CA GLY A 745 -35.14 14.60 -45.83
C GLY A 745 -35.77 15.47 -44.74
N ALA A 746 -34.95 16.15 -43.92
CA ALA A 746 -35.44 17.03 -42.87
C ALA A 746 -36.21 18.22 -43.47
N LEU A 747 -37.39 18.50 -42.92
CA LEU A 747 -38.25 19.61 -43.32
C LEU A 747 -38.12 20.77 -42.32
N TYR A 748 -38.36 21.99 -42.81
CA TYR A 748 -38.58 23.18 -42.00
C TYR A 748 -39.84 23.91 -42.48
N ILE A 749 -40.34 24.82 -41.65
CA ILE A 749 -41.49 25.66 -42.01
C ILE A 749 -40.98 26.99 -42.54
N ASP A 750 -41.32 27.30 -43.78
CA ASP A 750 -41.03 28.57 -44.42
C ASP A 750 -42.29 29.45 -44.41
N LEU A 751 -42.14 30.66 -43.87
CA LEU A 751 -43.11 31.73 -43.89
C LEU A 751 -42.73 32.70 -45.00
N ASP A 752 -43.59 32.87 -46.00
CA ASP A 752 -43.39 33.85 -47.08
C ASP A 752 -44.73 34.40 -47.59
N PHE A 753 -44.66 35.45 -48.42
CA PHE A 753 -45.81 36.11 -49.01
C PHE A 753 -46.22 35.47 -50.34
N TYR A 754 -47.49 35.10 -50.46
CA TYR A 754 -48.06 34.51 -51.67
C TYR A 754 -49.18 35.41 -52.24
N PRO A 755 -48.90 36.25 -53.26
CA PRO A 755 -49.84 37.26 -53.75
C PRO A 755 -51.16 36.71 -54.33
N LYS A 756 -51.17 35.44 -54.74
CA LYS A 756 -52.33 34.75 -55.33
C LYS A 756 -52.97 33.72 -54.38
N ALA A 757 -52.61 33.75 -53.09
CA ALA A 757 -53.16 32.80 -52.13
C ALA A 757 -54.65 33.09 -51.83
N PRO A 758 -55.46 32.06 -51.51
CA PRO A 758 -56.84 32.27 -51.09
C PRO A 758 -56.94 33.23 -49.90
N PRO A 759 -58.03 34.02 -49.80
CA PRO A 759 -58.29 34.89 -48.65
C PRO A 759 -58.26 34.12 -47.32
N ARG A 760 -57.97 34.82 -46.22
CA ARG A 760 -57.95 34.24 -44.86
C ARG A 760 -59.28 33.52 -44.60
N GLY A 761 -59.21 32.28 -44.12
CA GLY A 761 -60.39 31.46 -43.80
C GLY A 761 -61.21 32.06 -42.64
N LYS A 762 -62.48 31.61 -42.49
CA LYS A 762 -63.38 32.08 -41.42
C LYS A 762 -62.93 31.73 -40.00
N ILE A 763 -62.06 30.73 -39.85
CA ILE A 763 -61.51 30.29 -38.56
C ILE A 763 -60.13 30.94 -38.41
N GLN A 764 -60.03 31.89 -37.49
CA GLN A 764 -58.80 32.66 -37.25
C GLN A 764 -58.05 32.16 -36.01
N GLU A 765 -58.77 31.54 -35.06
CA GLU A 765 -58.23 30.89 -33.88
C GLU A 765 -58.97 29.57 -33.66
N PHE A 766 -58.29 28.57 -33.08
CA PHE A 766 -58.89 27.30 -32.68
C PHE A 766 -58.45 26.95 -31.27
N ASN A 767 -59.40 26.81 -30.34
CA ASN A 767 -59.14 26.55 -28.91
C ASN A 767 -58.10 27.50 -28.27
N GLY A 768 -58.17 28.80 -28.60
CA GLY A 768 -57.27 29.82 -28.05
C GLY A 768 -55.91 29.96 -28.75
N TYR A 769 -55.62 29.11 -29.75
CA TYR A 769 -54.40 29.23 -30.56
C TYR A 769 -54.68 29.98 -31.88
N PRO A 770 -53.93 31.05 -32.20
CA PRO A 770 -54.01 31.71 -33.50
C PRO A 770 -53.49 30.81 -34.63
N ILE A 771 -54.15 30.90 -35.79
CA ILE A 771 -53.84 30.04 -36.94
C ILE A 771 -53.07 30.81 -38.00
N ILE A 772 -51.91 30.28 -38.39
CA ILE A 772 -51.20 30.73 -39.60
C ILE A 772 -51.67 29.85 -40.78
N PRO A 773 -52.29 30.43 -41.83
CA PRO A 773 -52.75 29.64 -42.96
C PRO A 773 -51.58 29.05 -43.73
N THR A 774 -51.76 27.83 -44.24
CA THR A 774 -50.72 27.09 -44.96
C THR A 774 -51.00 27.04 -46.46
N ILE A 775 -49.95 26.78 -47.24
CA ILE A 775 -50.03 26.47 -48.67
C ILE A 775 -49.16 25.25 -48.96
N SER A 776 -49.53 24.46 -49.97
CA SER A 776 -48.73 23.30 -50.37
C SER A 776 -47.38 23.73 -50.95
N GLY A 777 -46.33 22.95 -50.65
CA GLY A 777 -44.95 23.27 -51.05
C GLY A 777 -44.73 23.34 -52.57
N GLY A 778 -43.73 24.11 -53.00
CA GLY A 778 -43.49 24.43 -54.42
C GLY A 778 -43.26 23.21 -55.34
N LEU A 779 -42.56 22.18 -54.88
CA LEU A 779 -42.31 20.97 -55.68
C LEU A 779 -43.59 20.14 -55.89
N ALA A 780 -44.43 20.02 -54.85
CA ALA A 780 -45.71 19.32 -54.94
C ALA A 780 -46.65 20.02 -55.94
N GLN A 781 -46.67 21.35 -55.96
CA GLN A 781 -47.43 22.12 -56.95
C GLN A 781 -46.90 21.94 -58.38
N ILE A 782 -45.58 21.85 -58.57
CA ILE A 782 -44.98 21.60 -59.90
C ILE A 782 -45.38 20.20 -60.38
N GLN A 783 -45.25 19.18 -59.54
CA GLN A 783 -45.68 17.82 -59.89
C GLN A 783 -47.16 17.75 -60.25
N GLN A 784 -48.01 18.40 -59.46
CA GLN A 784 -49.45 18.42 -59.70
C GLN A 784 -49.80 19.16 -61.00
N ARG A 785 -49.17 20.32 -61.26
CA ARG A 785 -49.36 21.04 -62.53
C ARG A 785 -48.81 20.26 -63.73
N LEU A 786 -47.77 19.47 -63.55
CA LEU A 786 -47.20 18.62 -64.61
C LEU A 786 -48.15 17.45 -64.93
N MET A 787 -48.75 16.84 -63.91
CA MET A 787 -49.81 15.84 -64.06
C MET A 787 -51.07 16.44 -64.70
N ASP A 788 -51.53 17.60 -64.23
CA ASP A 788 -52.68 18.30 -64.80
C ASP A 788 -52.44 18.71 -66.27
N ALA A 789 -51.20 19.06 -66.61
CA ALA A 789 -50.81 19.34 -68.00
C ALA A 789 -50.74 18.07 -68.85
N LEU A 790 -50.21 16.96 -68.32
CA LEU A 790 -50.22 15.65 -68.97
C LEU A 790 -51.65 15.15 -69.19
N ASP A 791 -52.54 15.31 -68.22
CA ASP A 791 -53.96 14.95 -68.32
C ASP A 791 -54.70 15.82 -69.33
N LYS A 792 -54.35 17.12 -69.44
CA LYS A 792 -54.86 17.99 -70.50
C LYS A 792 -54.35 17.59 -71.88
N ILE A 793 -53.11 17.12 -72.00
CA ILE A 793 -52.55 16.60 -73.26
C ILE A 793 -53.23 15.27 -73.63
N ASN A 794 -53.43 14.37 -72.67
CA ASN A 794 -54.11 13.08 -72.89
C ASN A 794 -55.58 13.23 -73.29
N ASN A 795 -56.25 14.29 -72.82
CA ASN A 795 -57.66 14.55 -73.12
C ASN A 795 -57.89 15.54 -74.29
N LEU A 796 -56.88 15.79 -75.13
CA LEU A 796 -57.07 16.56 -76.37
C LEU A 796 -57.91 15.73 -77.36
N PRO A 797 -58.99 16.29 -77.96
CA PRO A 797 -59.75 15.59 -78.99
C PRO A 797 -58.91 15.46 -80.27
N ILE A 798 -58.39 14.26 -80.54
CA ILE A 798 -57.53 13.96 -81.71
C ILE A 798 -58.35 13.77 -83.00
N ASN A 799 -59.67 13.55 -82.89
CA ASN A 799 -60.55 13.33 -84.04
C ASN A 799 -60.54 14.48 -85.09
N PRO A 800 -60.63 15.78 -84.72
CA PRO A 800 -60.53 16.87 -85.70
C PRO A 800 -59.11 17.09 -86.30
N LEU A 801 -58.06 16.50 -85.72
CA LEU A 801 -56.68 16.58 -86.24
C LEU A 801 -56.40 15.53 -87.33
N LEU A 802 -57.11 14.39 -87.32
CA LEU A 802 -56.96 13.33 -88.32
C LEU A 802 -57.53 13.70 -89.70
N GLU A 803 -58.57 14.53 -89.75
CA GLU A 803 -59.15 15.05 -91.00
C GLU A 803 -58.26 16.09 -91.70
N GLN A 804 -57.50 16.89 -90.94
CA GLN A 804 -56.55 17.85 -91.51
C GLN A 804 -55.20 17.20 -91.87
N ALA A 805 -54.79 16.13 -91.19
CA ALA A 805 -53.55 15.40 -91.47
C ALA A 805 -53.57 14.64 -92.81
N THR A 806 -54.71 14.07 -93.21
CA THR A 806 -54.85 13.40 -94.53
C THR A 806 -54.74 14.37 -95.71
N SER A 807 -55.11 15.64 -95.53
CA SER A 807 -54.93 16.69 -96.55
C SER A 807 -53.48 17.18 -96.71
N THR A 808 -52.63 16.99 -95.69
CA THR A 808 -51.22 17.44 -95.68
C THR A 808 -50.27 16.35 -96.19
N LEU A 809 -50.66 15.07 -96.09
CA LEU A 809 -49.88 13.92 -96.57
C LEU A 809 -49.76 13.82 -98.10
N ALA A 810 -50.61 14.52 -98.86
CA ALA A 810 -50.46 14.64 -100.32
C ALA A 810 -49.37 15.63 -100.76
N GLN A 811 -48.80 16.42 -99.82
CA GLN A 811 -47.86 17.52 -100.12
C GLN A 811 -46.45 17.30 -99.52
N SER A 812 -46.13 16.09 -99.03
CA SER A 812 -44.88 15.78 -98.30
C SER A 812 -43.92 14.85 -99.06
N GLU A 813 -43.83 14.97 -100.39
CA GLU A 813 -42.89 14.20 -101.21
C GLU A 813 -41.56 14.95 -101.49
N LYS A 814 -41.44 16.24 -101.12
CA LYS A 814 -40.26 17.07 -101.43
C LYS A 814 -39.30 17.36 -100.27
N THR A 815 -39.57 16.91 -99.05
CA THR A 815 -38.73 17.20 -97.86
C THR A 815 -37.73 16.08 -97.52
N MET A 816 -37.85 14.92 -98.17
CA MET A 816 -37.05 13.73 -97.86
C MET A 816 -35.58 13.78 -98.36
N GLN A 817 -35.21 14.78 -99.15
CA GLN A 817 -33.84 14.91 -99.71
C GLN A 817 -32.88 15.76 -98.85
N HIS A 818 -33.35 16.41 -97.77
CA HIS A 818 -32.49 17.22 -96.88
C HIS A 818 -32.19 16.55 -95.53
N VAL A 819 -32.79 15.39 -95.26
CA VAL A 819 -32.57 14.61 -94.02
C VAL A 819 -31.29 13.76 -94.09
N GLN A 820 -30.88 13.32 -95.29
CA GLN A 820 -29.69 12.47 -95.45
C GLN A 820 -28.36 13.21 -95.17
N THR A 821 -28.27 14.52 -95.45
CA THR A 821 -27.03 15.30 -95.24
C THR A 821 -26.78 15.70 -93.78
N THR A 822 -27.82 15.64 -92.93
CA THR A 822 -27.72 15.98 -91.50
C THR A 822 -27.26 14.78 -90.66
N LEU A 823 -27.53 13.55 -91.13
CA LEU A 823 -27.09 12.31 -90.49
C LEU A 823 -25.58 12.05 -90.65
N ASP A 824 -24.96 12.54 -91.73
CA ASP A 824 -23.51 12.38 -91.97
C ASP A 824 -22.64 13.27 -91.07
N ASN A 825 -23.17 14.40 -90.58
CA ASN A 825 -22.43 15.30 -89.69
C ASN A 825 -22.51 14.90 -88.20
N LEU A 826 -23.52 14.11 -87.80
CA LEU A 826 -23.63 13.57 -86.44
C LEU A 826 -22.67 12.38 -86.21
N ASN A 827 -22.33 11.63 -87.26
CA ASN A 827 -21.39 10.49 -87.16
C ASN A 827 -19.92 10.90 -86.95
N LYS A 828 -19.60 12.19 -87.14
CA LYS A 828 -18.24 12.75 -86.98
C LYS A 828 -17.94 13.32 -85.58
N ILE A 829 -18.95 13.50 -84.74
CA ILE A 829 -18.80 14.02 -83.37
C ILE A 829 -18.74 12.87 -82.34
N THR A 830 -19.36 11.73 -82.66
CA THR A 830 -19.42 10.53 -81.80
C THR A 830 -18.14 9.68 -81.80
N SER A 831 -17.15 10.02 -82.63
CA SER A 831 -15.86 9.31 -82.76
C SER A 831 -14.67 10.04 -82.10
N SER A 832 -14.93 11.02 -81.22
CA SER A 832 -13.88 11.71 -80.47
C SER A 832 -13.23 10.80 -79.41
N GLN A 833 -11.90 10.83 -79.37
CA GLN A 833 -11.03 9.95 -78.59
C GLN A 833 -11.26 10.01 -77.05
N SER A 834 -11.97 11.04 -76.59
CA SER A 834 -12.36 11.27 -75.19
C SER A 834 -13.58 10.46 -74.74
N MET A 835 -14.47 10.04 -75.65
CA MET A 835 -15.70 9.32 -75.29
C MET A 835 -15.51 7.80 -75.19
N GLN A 836 -14.50 7.24 -75.87
CA GLN A 836 -14.19 5.80 -75.84
C GLN A 836 -13.42 5.36 -74.58
N GLN A 837 -12.83 6.29 -73.82
CA GLN A 837 -12.04 5.97 -72.61
C GLN A 837 -12.86 6.04 -71.30
N LEU A 838 -14.06 6.63 -71.33
CA LEU A 838 -14.90 6.83 -70.15
C LEU A 838 -15.36 5.52 -69.46
N PRO A 839 -15.76 4.44 -70.18
CA PRO A 839 -16.14 3.18 -69.54
C PRO A 839 -14.95 2.43 -68.94
N ALA A 840 -13.76 2.60 -69.51
CA ALA A 840 -12.53 1.94 -69.07
C ALA A 840 -11.99 2.57 -67.78
N ASP A 841 -11.97 3.91 -67.67
CA ASP A 841 -11.52 4.61 -66.46
C ASP A 841 -12.51 4.43 -65.30
N MET A 842 -13.82 4.36 -65.58
CA MET A 842 -14.84 4.11 -64.56
C MET A 842 -14.80 2.67 -64.03
N GLN A 843 -14.53 1.68 -64.90
CA GLN A 843 -14.29 0.31 -64.45
C GLN A 843 -12.98 0.16 -63.66
N THR A 844 -11.93 0.92 -64.00
CA THR A 844 -10.65 0.89 -63.29
C THR A 844 -10.78 1.51 -61.90
N THR A 845 -11.52 2.61 -61.77
CA THR A 845 -11.82 3.26 -60.49
C THR A 845 -12.69 2.37 -59.59
N LEU A 846 -13.70 1.69 -60.14
CA LEU A 846 -14.51 0.72 -59.38
C LEU A 846 -13.71 -0.52 -58.97
N ARG A 847 -12.73 -0.96 -59.77
CA ARG A 847 -11.82 -2.06 -59.42
C ARG A 847 -10.81 -1.68 -58.34
N GLU A 848 -10.30 -0.45 -58.33
CA GLU A 848 -9.42 0.07 -57.27
C GLU A 848 -10.17 0.32 -55.95
N LEU A 849 -11.41 0.80 -56.00
CA LEU A 849 -12.28 0.93 -54.82
C LEU A 849 -12.61 -0.45 -54.22
N ASN A 850 -12.87 -1.44 -55.07
CA ASN A 850 -13.13 -2.81 -54.62
C ASN A 850 -11.85 -3.48 -54.06
N ARG A 851 -10.67 -3.20 -54.63
CA ARG A 851 -9.37 -3.61 -54.08
C ARG A 851 -9.04 -2.97 -52.73
N SER A 852 -9.39 -1.70 -52.53
CA SER A 852 -9.20 -1.01 -51.24
C SER A 852 -10.15 -1.56 -50.17
N MET A 853 -11.39 -1.91 -50.51
CA MET A 853 -12.32 -2.55 -49.56
C MET A 853 -11.99 -4.03 -49.28
N GLN A 854 -11.37 -4.73 -50.23
CA GLN A 854 -10.83 -6.08 -49.99
C GLN A 854 -9.63 -6.09 -49.03
N GLY A 855 -8.98 -4.94 -48.78
CA GLY A 855 -7.89 -4.81 -47.79
C GLY A 855 -8.29 -5.06 -46.34
N PHE A 856 -9.60 -5.11 -46.03
CA PHE A 856 -10.11 -5.28 -44.66
C PHE A 856 -11.00 -6.53 -44.46
N GLN A 857 -11.08 -7.42 -45.45
CA GLN A 857 -11.80 -8.70 -45.32
C GLN A 857 -10.91 -9.81 -44.72
N PRO A 858 -11.49 -10.80 -44.01
CA PRO A 858 -10.76 -11.95 -43.48
C PRO A 858 -10.06 -12.71 -44.61
N GLY A 859 -8.72 -12.75 -44.59
CA GLY A 859 -7.89 -13.40 -45.61
C GLY A 859 -7.12 -12.44 -46.55
N SER A 860 -7.30 -11.13 -46.44
CA SER A 860 -6.55 -10.12 -47.20
C SER A 860 -5.09 -9.96 -46.75
N ALA A 861 -4.22 -9.37 -47.57
CA ALA A 861 -2.80 -9.20 -47.20
C ALA A 861 -2.60 -8.35 -45.94
N ALA A 862 -3.45 -7.34 -45.70
CA ALA A 862 -3.38 -6.52 -44.49
C ALA A 862 -4.01 -7.23 -43.28
N TYR A 863 -5.10 -7.99 -43.44
CA TYR A 863 -5.66 -8.83 -42.39
C TYR A 863 -4.70 -9.96 -42.00
N ASN A 864 -4.10 -10.66 -42.97
CA ASN A 864 -3.10 -11.69 -42.72
C ASN A 864 -1.83 -11.12 -42.12
N LYS A 865 -1.44 -9.88 -42.46
CA LYS A 865 -0.34 -9.18 -41.81
C LYS A 865 -0.69 -8.78 -40.39
N MET A 866 -1.92 -8.33 -40.12
CA MET A 866 -2.39 -8.01 -38.78
C MET A 866 -2.52 -9.27 -37.90
N VAL A 867 -3.01 -10.39 -38.45
CA VAL A 867 -3.07 -11.69 -37.77
C VAL A 867 -1.66 -12.26 -37.56
N ALA A 868 -0.77 -12.14 -38.55
CA ALA A 868 0.62 -12.54 -38.41
C ALA A 868 1.39 -11.67 -37.41
N ASP A 869 1.10 -10.37 -37.34
CA ASP A 869 1.67 -9.44 -36.36
C ASP A 869 1.09 -9.72 -34.97
N MET A 870 -0.18 -10.10 -34.87
CA MET A 870 -0.82 -10.52 -33.61
C MET A 870 -0.30 -11.89 -33.14
N GLN A 871 -0.05 -12.83 -34.06
CA GLN A 871 0.61 -14.10 -33.77
C GLN A 871 2.10 -13.92 -33.43
N ARG A 872 2.80 -12.97 -34.08
CA ARG A 872 4.15 -12.57 -33.69
C ARG A 872 4.16 -11.90 -32.33
N LEU A 873 3.17 -11.08 -32.01
CA LEU A 873 3.03 -10.48 -30.68
C LEU A 873 2.79 -11.57 -29.64
N ASP A 874 1.92 -12.54 -29.92
CA ASP A 874 1.64 -13.68 -29.04
C ASP A 874 2.86 -14.62 -28.89
N GLN A 875 3.65 -14.78 -29.95
CA GLN A 875 4.91 -15.51 -29.93
C GLN A 875 6.02 -14.75 -29.18
N VAL A 876 6.11 -13.44 -29.34
CA VAL A 876 6.99 -12.56 -28.57
C VAL A 876 6.58 -12.58 -27.10
N LEU A 877 5.30 -12.57 -26.77
CA LEU A 877 4.80 -12.70 -25.39
C LEU A 877 5.11 -14.09 -24.81
N ARG A 878 5.04 -15.15 -25.60
CA ARG A 878 5.45 -16.51 -25.20
C ARG A 878 6.97 -16.68 -25.10
N GLU A 879 7.76 -16.00 -25.91
CA GLU A 879 9.24 -15.97 -25.81
C GLU A 879 9.71 -15.06 -24.67
N LEU A 880 8.94 -14.03 -24.34
CA LEU A 880 9.14 -13.21 -23.15
C LEU A 880 8.63 -13.89 -21.89
N GLN A 881 7.73 -14.88 -21.95
CA GLN A 881 7.27 -15.62 -20.76
C GLN A 881 8.41 -16.30 -19.99
N PRO A 882 9.36 -17.04 -20.59
CA PRO A 882 10.49 -17.58 -19.85
C PRO A 882 11.43 -16.47 -19.37
N VAL A 883 11.59 -15.35 -20.09
CA VAL A 883 12.39 -14.20 -19.62
C VAL A 883 11.72 -13.50 -18.43
N LEU A 884 10.40 -13.31 -18.46
CA LEU A 884 9.57 -12.79 -17.38
C LEU A 884 9.55 -13.76 -16.20
N LYS A 885 9.48 -15.07 -16.44
CA LYS A 885 9.56 -16.10 -15.39
C LYS A 885 10.96 -16.13 -14.78
N THR A 886 12.01 -15.95 -15.57
CA THR A 886 13.40 -15.84 -15.11
C THR A 886 13.64 -14.52 -14.37
N LEU A 887 13.00 -13.42 -14.76
CA LEU A 887 13.00 -12.12 -14.08
C LEU A 887 12.18 -12.12 -12.79
N ASN A 888 11.06 -12.86 -12.77
CA ASN A 888 10.20 -13.03 -11.61
C ASN A 888 10.84 -13.98 -10.58
N ASP A 889 11.58 -14.99 -11.04
CA ASP A 889 12.37 -15.87 -10.17
C ASP A 889 13.72 -15.21 -9.78
N LYS A 890 14.33 -14.37 -10.64
CA LYS A 890 15.58 -13.60 -10.38
C LYS A 890 15.66 -12.30 -11.19
N SER A 891 15.44 -11.14 -10.55
CA SER A 891 15.32 -9.83 -11.21
C SER A 891 16.61 -9.25 -11.87
N ASN A 892 17.75 -9.94 -11.84
CA ASN A 892 19.06 -9.45 -12.34
C ASN A 892 19.58 -10.14 -13.61
N ALA A 893 18.77 -10.93 -14.32
CA ALA A 893 19.21 -11.75 -15.45
C ALA A 893 19.60 -10.98 -16.74
N LEU A 894 19.23 -9.70 -16.88
CA LEU A 894 19.48 -8.92 -18.10
C LEU A 894 20.91 -8.35 -18.24
N VAL A 895 21.73 -8.42 -17.19
CA VAL A 895 23.06 -7.78 -17.16
C VAL A 895 24.22 -8.79 -17.22
N PHE A 896 23.98 -10.08 -16.97
CA PHE A 896 25.04 -11.10 -16.96
C PHE A 896 24.58 -12.42 -17.58
N GLU A 897 25.40 -12.94 -18.49
CA GLU A 897 25.21 -14.24 -19.15
C GLU A 897 25.18 -15.40 -18.14
N ALA A 898 24.10 -16.17 -18.13
CA ALA A 898 23.94 -17.32 -17.23
C ALA A 898 24.72 -18.55 -17.75
N LYS A 899 25.45 -19.26 -16.89
CA LYS A 899 26.00 -20.60 -17.20
C LYS A 899 24.86 -21.63 -17.24
N ASP A 900 24.82 -22.44 -18.29
CA ASP A 900 23.83 -23.50 -18.51
C ASP A 900 23.71 -24.47 -17.32
N LYS A 901 22.49 -24.64 -16.80
CA LYS A 901 22.15 -25.68 -15.81
C LYS A 901 21.83 -26.99 -16.55
N LYS A 902 22.49 -28.08 -16.17
CA LYS A 902 22.15 -29.44 -16.63
C LYS A 902 20.77 -29.86 -16.11
N ASP A 903 19.96 -30.38 -17.02
CA ASP A 903 18.59 -30.85 -16.79
C ASP A 903 18.51 -31.94 -15.70
N PRO A 904 17.55 -31.88 -14.77
CA PRO A 904 17.40 -32.89 -13.73
C PRO A 904 16.80 -34.19 -14.29
N GLN A 905 17.50 -35.31 -14.10
CA GLN A 905 16.97 -36.64 -14.41
C GLN A 905 15.94 -37.08 -13.37
N PRO A 906 14.77 -37.61 -13.80
CA PRO A 906 13.74 -38.09 -12.89
C PRO A 906 14.20 -39.34 -12.16
N LYS A 907 14.22 -39.30 -10.82
CA LYS A 907 14.39 -40.50 -9.99
C LYS A 907 13.05 -41.22 -9.90
N GLY A 908 12.99 -42.42 -10.49
CA GLY A 908 11.87 -43.33 -10.36
C GLY A 908 11.60 -43.70 -8.89
N ALA A 909 10.33 -43.71 -8.53
CA ALA A 909 9.86 -44.09 -7.20
C ALA A 909 10.24 -45.54 -6.87
N LYS A 910 10.77 -45.74 -5.65
CA LYS A 910 10.76 -47.01 -4.93
C LYS A 910 10.24 -46.75 -3.53
#